data_AF-A0A3A8QM31-F1
#
_entry.id   AF-A0A3A8QM31-F1
#
_cell.length_a   1.000
_cell.length_b   1.000
_cell.length_c   1.000
_cell.angle_alpha   90.00
_cell.angle_beta   90.00
_cell.angle_gamma   90.00
#
_symmetry.space_group_name_H-M   'P 1'
#
loop_
_entity.id
_entity.type
_entity.pdbx_description
1 polymer ?
#
loop_
_entity_poly.entity_id
_entity_poly.type
_entity_poly.pdbx_seq_one_letter_code
_entity_poly.pdbx_strand_id
1 'polypeptide(L)'
;MLRSFLGLCCSLVLLVPARAPALTQEPLLRIEEKVIEPEPDPSTFQATEDDPQDDPAAEEVEEPEPEPRPDNRRRVIAPPPVKPAEPAPPPPVVIVPARPAITPVMAPRVTDAELLAVWEKWKAARSRNDRAAAEAAQKELLTLREEVLASDLEPLSMGFVREAGVRRRAGDLTGALALLDVAVALSPGLPAARFARAETYVAADPLNVPRALGEWKSALMTVAKDARYRRPALTDLGALVLAAWAATAVAVLAVLFLRRFRYALHDFHHLFPRAVTRWQSGLLGLLLLALPAVLGAGLVPVLLVLFASVALYVGRAERWVAAVLLMGLGVLPLAAGTLARFTVFAGTPAEDVYLLERGGLSAEGAAARVRARAEARTARFQELGALAFYESRRGLLEEARADFKAASALKSGDARMLTRFGNALLGLGDVEGAELLYTQASKADPSMAAPHYNLGQVYRRRARLLPDDQLGKELDRSTSAIATAQSLDDSLLRRDPPPEDRPLLNRLLLSPSVPERDWMDLADGTQEGARVESQVGRWLSPALPQGPVGWGLTAALAALAAVLGEASWRVRTSRGCERCGLAVCQRCDKDLGVGSAMCGQCVHVYARKSQVPKELRARKQSEVDRHQAWTKRVTYALGSLVSGAGHVGTGLPVRGALYAFVFSFAVAALVLHRGLVRTPYGDAPLYLKLVPAGIVLFFIYLLTLRGLRRHQRGEA
;
A
#
# COMPACT_ATOMS: atom_id res chain seq x y z
N MET A 1 -1.28 -9.33 -27.65
CA MET A 1 -0.03 -8.62 -28.03
C MET A 1 -0.11 -7.82 -29.36
N LEU A 2 -1.28 -7.51 -29.92
CA LEU A 2 -1.38 -7.14 -31.36
C LEU A 2 -1.80 -5.69 -31.70
N ARG A 3 -1.89 -4.74 -30.75
CA ARG A 3 -2.51 -3.40 -31.00
C ARG A 3 -1.65 -2.14 -30.86
N SER A 4 -0.47 -2.19 -30.24
CA SER A 4 0.40 -0.99 -30.12
C SER A 4 1.76 -1.09 -30.82
N PHE A 5 2.11 -2.27 -31.37
CA PHE A 5 3.23 -2.39 -32.32
C PHE A 5 2.97 -1.53 -33.59
N LEU A 6 1.69 -1.39 -33.98
CA LEU A 6 1.22 -0.48 -35.03
C LEU A 6 1.62 0.99 -34.79
N GLY A 7 1.73 1.43 -33.52
CA GLY A 7 2.09 2.81 -33.18
C GLY A 7 3.54 3.17 -33.51
N LEU A 8 4.43 2.18 -33.66
CA LEU A 8 5.86 2.41 -33.88
C LEU A 8 6.26 2.46 -35.37
N CYS A 9 5.46 1.87 -36.26
CA CYS A 9 5.82 1.73 -37.67
C CYS A 9 5.27 2.84 -38.59
N CYS A 10 4.12 3.45 -38.28
CA CYS A 10 3.48 4.43 -39.17
C CYS A 10 4.15 5.83 -39.18
N SER A 11 4.92 6.18 -38.15
CA SER A 11 5.42 7.55 -37.94
C SER A 11 6.80 7.85 -38.55
N LEU A 12 7.41 6.90 -39.28
CA LEU A 12 8.78 7.00 -39.80
C LEU A 12 8.88 7.04 -41.34
N VAL A 13 7.76 7.01 -42.06
CA VAL A 13 7.70 7.11 -43.53
C VAL A 13 7.48 8.56 -44.01
N LEU A 14 6.87 9.42 -43.20
CA LEU A 14 6.81 10.85 -43.47
C LEU A 14 8.22 11.45 -43.36
N LEU A 15 8.90 11.59 -44.51
CA LEU A 15 9.62 12.81 -44.95
C LEU A 15 10.34 12.68 -46.33
N VAL A 16 9.92 11.78 -47.22
CA VAL A 16 10.20 11.84 -48.68
C VAL A 16 8.92 11.48 -49.47
N PRO A 17 8.55 12.17 -50.56
CA PRO A 17 7.31 11.89 -51.28
C PRO A 17 7.45 10.79 -52.36
N ALA A 18 6.52 9.84 -52.37
CA ALA A 18 6.24 8.90 -53.47
C ALA A 18 4.74 8.50 -53.44
N ARG A 19 4.22 7.87 -54.51
CA ARG A 19 2.77 7.63 -54.74
C ARG A 19 2.31 6.22 -54.34
N ALA A 20 0.99 6.07 -54.16
CA ALA A 20 0.21 4.84 -53.90
C ALA A 20 -0.29 4.21 -55.26
N PRO A 21 -1.21 3.20 -55.36
CA PRO A 21 -2.08 2.57 -54.32
C PRO A 21 -2.45 1.06 -54.46
N ALA A 22 -3.33 0.60 -53.54
CA ALA A 22 -4.47 -0.34 -53.73
C ALA A 22 -4.34 -1.88 -53.54
N LEU A 23 -5.54 -2.50 -53.39
CA LEU A 23 -5.94 -3.92 -53.21
C LEU A 23 -5.75 -4.50 -51.79
N THR A 24 -6.74 -4.82 -50.92
CA THR A 24 -8.12 -5.40 -50.93
C THR A 24 -8.20 -6.94 -50.81
N GLN A 25 -8.66 -7.46 -49.66
CA GLN A 25 -9.83 -8.38 -49.53
C GLN A 25 -10.06 -8.92 -48.09
N GLU A 26 -11.32 -9.29 -47.84
CA GLU A 26 -11.96 -9.98 -46.69
C GLU A 26 -13.04 -10.92 -47.31
N PRO A 27 -13.80 -11.79 -46.60
CA PRO A 27 -13.70 -12.35 -45.25
C PRO A 27 -13.86 -13.93 -45.29
N LEU A 28 -14.61 -14.54 -44.34
CA LEU A 28 -15.25 -15.89 -44.25
C LEU A 28 -14.83 -16.69 -42.97
N LEU A 29 -15.64 -17.60 -42.37
CA LEU A 29 -17.08 -17.63 -42.02
C LEU A 29 -17.39 -18.87 -41.10
N ARG A 30 -18.43 -18.80 -40.23
CA ARG A 30 -19.10 -19.93 -39.51
C ARG A 30 -18.22 -20.74 -38.50
N ILE A 31 -18.74 -21.61 -37.61
CA ILE A 31 -20.04 -22.33 -37.44
C ILE A 31 -20.61 -22.15 -35.99
N GLU A 32 -21.94 -22.31 -35.81
CA GLU A 32 -22.64 -22.48 -34.50
C GLU A 32 -23.22 -23.91 -34.38
N GLU A 33 -23.45 -24.44 -33.15
CA GLU A 33 -24.31 -25.63 -32.92
C GLU A 33 -25.01 -25.60 -31.52
N LYS A 34 -25.98 -26.52 -31.28
CA LYS A 34 -27.10 -26.41 -30.30
C LYS A 34 -27.71 -27.79 -29.93
N VAL A 35 -28.54 -28.01 -28.89
CA VAL A 35 -29.05 -27.15 -27.78
C VAL A 35 -28.49 -27.62 -26.41
N ILE A 36 -29.13 -28.27 -25.41
CA ILE A 36 -30.51 -28.76 -25.06
C ILE A 36 -30.69 -28.66 -23.52
N GLU A 37 -31.92 -28.44 -23.04
CA GLU A 37 -32.44 -28.51 -21.64
C GLU A 37 -33.62 -29.55 -21.61
N PRO A 38 -34.17 -30.08 -20.47
CA PRO A 38 -34.26 -29.48 -19.12
C PRO A 38 -34.25 -30.45 -17.88
N GLU A 39 -34.54 -29.87 -16.70
CA GLU A 39 -35.01 -30.47 -15.42
C GLU A 39 -36.50 -30.98 -15.51
N PRO A 40 -37.03 -31.89 -14.63
CA PRO A 40 -37.35 -31.57 -13.20
C PRO A 40 -37.39 -32.72 -12.14
N ASP A 41 -37.29 -32.33 -10.84
CA ASP A 41 -38.17 -32.57 -9.64
C ASP A 41 -39.00 -33.90 -9.45
N PRO A 42 -39.70 -34.20 -8.32
CA PRO A 42 -39.56 -33.80 -6.89
C PRO A 42 -39.48 -34.98 -5.87
N SER A 43 -39.31 -34.60 -4.60
CA SER A 43 -39.65 -35.23 -3.30
C SER A 43 -40.21 -36.67 -3.16
N THR A 44 -39.87 -37.29 -2.02
CA THR A 44 -40.81 -38.14 -1.26
C THR A 44 -40.57 -38.05 0.27
N PHE A 45 -41.65 -38.02 1.04
CA PHE A 45 -41.67 -38.16 2.51
C PHE A 45 -41.70 -39.64 2.89
N GLN A 46 -41.19 -40.00 4.09
CA GLN A 46 -42.05 -40.40 5.22
C GLN A 46 -41.26 -40.58 6.52
N ALA A 47 -41.99 -40.58 7.63
CA ALA A 47 -41.49 -40.84 8.98
C ALA A 47 -42.41 -41.88 9.65
N THR A 48 -41.89 -42.59 10.64
CA THR A 48 -42.66 -43.37 11.62
C THR A 48 -42.01 -43.23 12.98
N GLU A 49 -42.84 -43.12 14.01
CA GLU A 49 -42.47 -43.31 15.42
C GLU A 49 -42.26 -44.82 15.70
N ASP A 50 -41.65 -45.15 16.85
CA ASP A 50 -42.20 -46.13 17.79
C ASP A 50 -41.35 -46.18 19.08
N ASP A 51 -42.03 -46.39 20.20
CA ASP A 51 -41.52 -46.64 21.55
C ASP A 51 -42.28 -47.87 22.07
N PRO A 52 -41.67 -48.76 22.90
CA PRO A 52 -42.29 -48.90 24.21
C PRO A 52 -41.36 -49.20 25.40
N GLN A 53 -41.92 -48.85 26.56
CA GLN A 53 -41.54 -49.13 27.94
C GLN A 53 -41.29 -50.62 28.27
N ASP A 54 -40.50 -50.88 29.33
CA ASP A 54 -40.95 -51.71 30.46
C ASP A 54 -40.08 -51.48 31.73
N ASP A 55 -40.61 -51.84 32.90
CA ASP A 55 -40.11 -51.59 34.29
C ASP A 55 -39.95 -52.98 35.03
N PRO A 56 -39.91 -53.22 36.38
CA PRO A 56 -39.94 -52.34 37.58
C PRO A 56 -39.03 -52.73 38.81
N ALA A 57 -39.01 -51.82 39.80
CA ALA A 57 -39.12 -51.98 41.29
C ALA A 57 -38.14 -52.77 42.23
N ALA A 58 -37.72 -52.09 43.31
CA ALA A 58 -37.65 -52.45 44.77
C ALA A 58 -36.99 -51.26 45.54
N GLU A 59 -37.46 -50.61 46.64
CA GLU A 59 -38.05 -51.00 47.96
C GLU A 59 -37.06 -51.83 48.82
N GLU A 60 -36.70 -51.56 50.11
CA GLU A 60 -37.33 -51.07 51.38
C GLU A 60 -36.29 -50.26 52.27
N VAL A 61 -36.45 -49.64 53.47
CA VAL A 61 -37.53 -49.10 54.38
C VAL A 61 -36.93 -48.21 55.54
N GLU A 62 -37.46 -46.99 55.74
CA GLU A 62 -37.85 -46.26 57.01
C GLU A 62 -36.89 -45.90 58.21
N GLU A 63 -37.41 -45.11 59.19
CA GLU A 63 -36.74 -44.29 60.26
C GLU A 63 -36.82 -44.93 61.71
N PRO A 64 -36.69 -44.27 62.93
CA PRO A 64 -36.29 -42.90 63.36
C PRO A 64 -35.36 -42.81 64.65
N GLU A 65 -35.26 -41.61 65.29
CA GLU A 65 -34.47 -41.24 66.49
C GLU A 65 -34.97 -41.82 67.86
N PRO A 66 -34.20 -41.71 68.98
CA PRO A 66 -34.49 -40.63 69.98
C PRO A 66 -33.33 -40.13 70.93
N GLU A 67 -33.54 -38.94 71.54
CA GLU A 67 -32.85 -38.39 72.76
C GLU A 67 -33.54 -38.90 74.09
N PRO A 68 -33.18 -38.57 75.39
CA PRO A 68 -32.54 -37.33 75.94
C PRO A 68 -31.70 -37.36 77.29
N ARG A 69 -30.96 -36.26 77.60
CA ARG A 69 -30.71 -35.63 78.96
C ARG A 69 -29.95 -36.41 80.09
N PRO A 70 -29.72 -35.85 81.32
CA PRO A 70 -29.02 -34.59 81.71
C PRO A 70 -28.06 -34.73 82.97
N ASP A 71 -27.30 -33.68 83.39
CA ASP A 71 -27.14 -33.35 84.85
C ASP A 71 -26.63 -31.89 85.17
N ASN A 72 -26.12 -31.63 86.40
CA ASN A 72 -26.31 -30.39 87.16
C ASN A 72 -25.05 -29.69 87.74
N ARG A 73 -25.16 -28.36 87.91
CA ARG A 73 -24.68 -27.50 89.04
C ARG A 73 -23.21 -27.54 89.50
N ARG A 74 -22.64 -26.32 89.65
CA ARG A 74 -22.17 -25.85 90.97
C ARG A 74 -22.25 -24.31 91.11
N ARG A 75 -22.32 -23.83 92.35
CA ARG A 75 -22.40 -22.39 92.74
C ARG A 75 -21.01 -21.87 93.14
N VAL A 76 -20.82 -20.55 93.21
CA VAL A 76 -20.30 -19.85 94.42
C VAL A 76 -20.51 -18.32 94.35
N ILE A 77 -21.20 -17.80 95.38
CA ILE A 77 -21.10 -16.52 96.13
C ILE A 77 -20.64 -15.21 95.44
N ALA A 78 -21.32 -14.10 95.74
CA ALA A 78 -21.06 -12.74 95.22
C ALA A 78 -20.70 -11.69 96.32
N PRO A 79 -20.02 -10.58 95.95
CA PRO A 79 -19.77 -9.38 96.78
C PRO A 79 -20.86 -8.26 96.57
N PRO A 80 -20.80 -7.07 97.22
CA PRO A 80 -21.99 -6.28 97.60
C PRO A 80 -22.69 -5.43 96.51
N PRO A 81 -23.90 -4.90 96.78
CA PRO A 81 -24.72 -4.23 95.78
C PRO A 81 -24.29 -2.79 95.45
N VAL A 82 -24.15 -2.50 94.16
CA VAL A 82 -24.19 -1.15 93.59
C VAL A 82 -25.65 -0.80 93.28
N LYS A 83 -26.03 0.49 93.35
CA LYS A 83 -27.37 0.95 92.98
C LYS A 83 -27.72 0.54 91.54
N PRO A 84 -28.98 0.22 91.21
CA PRO A 84 -29.38 0.01 89.82
C PRO A 84 -29.16 1.29 89.02
N ALA A 85 -28.23 1.26 88.08
CA ALA A 85 -28.39 2.04 86.85
C ALA A 85 -29.51 1.37 86.05
N GLU A 86 -30.32 2.16 85.35
CA GLU A 86 -31.27 1.60 84.39
C GLU A 86 -30.50 0.77 83.35
N PRO A 87 -31.01 -0.41 82.95
CA PRO A 87 -30.38 -1.16 81.86
C PRO A 87 -30.49 -0.30 80.60
N ALA A 88 -29.36 0.24 80.15
CA ALA A 88 -29.29 0.91 78.87
C ALA A 88 -29.92 -0.01 77.80
N PRO A 89 -30.75 0.53 76.88
CA PRO A 89 -31.33 -0.29 75.84
C PRO A 89 -30.21 -1.05 75.12
N PRO A 90 -30.41 -2.33 74.75
CA PRO A 90 -29.38 -3.07 74.01
C PRO A 90 -28.99 -2.22 72.79
N PRO A 91 -27.69 -2.04 72.51
CA PRO A 91 -27.26 -1.20 71.41
C PRO A 91 -28.03 -1.66 70.16
N PRO A 92 -28.68 -0.72 69.43
CA PRO A 92 -29.56 -1.10 68.34
C PRO A 92 -28.78 -2.02 67.43
N VAL A 93 -29.32 -3.21 67.15
CA VAL A 93 -28.66 -4.17 66.27
C VAL A 93 -28.48 -3.46 64.95
N VAL A 94 -27.26 -3.01 64.69
CA VAL A 94 -26.90 -2.40 63.42
C VAL A 94 -26.89 -3.55 62.46
N ILE A 95 -28.05 -3.78 61.84
CA ILE A 95 -28.19 -4.59 60.65
C ILE A 95 -27.45 -3.83 59.57
N VAL A 96 -26.12 -3.97 59.57
CA VAL A 96 -25.26 -3.55 58.48
C VAL A 96 -25.85 -4.25 57.25
N PRO A 97 -26.43 -3.50 56.29
CA PRO A 97 -27.08 -4.13 55.15
C PRO A 97 -26.03 -4.99 54.46
N ALA A 98 -26.35 -6.27 54.23
CA ALA A 98 -25.43 -7.21 53.60
C ALA A 98 -24.87 -6.56 52.33
N ARG A 99 -23.54 -6.40 52.28
CA ARG A 99 -22.89 -5.62 51.21
C ARG A 99 -23.37 -6.17 49.85
N PRO A 100 -23.79 -5.30 48.91
CA PRO A 100 -24.42 -5.74 47.68
C PRO A 100 -23.50 -6.69 46.92
N ALA A 101 -24.06 -7.84 46.50
CA ALA A 101 -23.32 -8.86 45.77
C ALA A 101 -22.68 -8.25 44.53
N ILE A 102 -21.36 -8.44 44.37
CA ILE A 102 -20.62 -7.80 43.28
C ILE A 102 -20.97 -8.48 41.96
N THR A 103 -21.54 -7.72 41.03
CA THR A 103 -21.73 -8.16 39.65
C THR A 103 -20.41 -8.71 39.09
N PRO A 104 -20.34 -9.99 38.66
CA PRO A 104 -19.12 -10.57 38.10
C PRO A 104 -18.67 -9.77 36.87
N VAL A 105 -17.36 -9.79 36.57
CA VAL A 105 -16.84 -9.06 35.40
C VAL A 105 -17.43 -9.69 34.15
N MET A 106 -18.16 -8.91 33.36
CA MET A 106 -18.92 -9.46 32.23
C MET A 106 -18.01 -9.55 30.99
N ALA A 107 -17.84 -10.75 30.46
CA ALA A 107 -17.26 -10.96 29.15
C ALA A 107 -18.10 -10.24 28.07
N PRO A 108 -17.49 -9.60 27.04
CA PRO A 108 -18.24 -9.05 25.92
C PRO A 108 -18.92 -10.19 25.15
N ARG A 109 -20.26 -10.17 25.07
CA ARG A 109 -21.03 -11.16 24.28
C ARG A 109 -21.21 -10.76 22.81
N VAL A 110 -20.72 -9.59 22.41
CA VAL A 110 -20.95 -9.04 21.08
C VAL A 110 -20.25 -9.86 20.01
N THR A 111 -21.05 -10.56 19.21
CA THR A 111 -20.60 -11.35 18.06
C THR A 111 -20.60 -10.53 16.77
N ASP A 112 -19.87 -11.00 15.76
CA ASP A 112 -19.93 -10.43 14.41
C ASP A 112 -21.35 -10.55 13.81
N ALA A 113 -22.10 -11.59 14.19
CA ALA A 113 -23.51 -11.77 13.83
C ALA A 113 -24.42 -10.69 14.43
N GLU A 114 -24.20 -10.25 15.68
CA GLU A 114 -24.95 -9.14 16.28
C GLU A 114 -24.66 -7.80 15.57
N LEU A 115 -23.39 -7.50 15.29
CA LEU A 115 -23.00 -6.32 14.50
C LEU A 115 -23.66 -6.31 13.12
N LEU A 116 -23.72 -7.47 12.46
CA LEU A 116 -24.43 -7.63 11.18
C LEU A 116 -25.95 -7.50 11.34
N ALA A 117 -26.55 -8.05 12.40
CA ALA A 117 -27.99 -7.91 12.66
C ALA A 117 -28.41 -6.45 12.83
N VAL A 118 -27.62 -5.61 13.53
CA VAL A 118 -27.89 -4.17 13.65
C VAL A 118 -27.69 -3.43 12.31
N TRP A 119 -26.73 -3.87 11.49
CA TRP A 119 -26.59 -3.37 10.12
C TRP A 119 -27.80 -3.73 9.24
N GLU A 120 -28.38 -4.92 9.39
CA GLU A 120 -29.65 -5.28 8.74
C GLU A 120 -30.83 -4.45 9.26
N LYS A 121 -30.95 -4.22 10.58
CA LYS A 121 -31.93 -3.28 11.17
C LYS A 121 -31.83 -1.91 10.50
N TRP A 122 -30.61 -1.37 10.37
CA TRP A 122 -30.36 -0.06 9.75
C TRP A 122 -30.77 -0.05 8.27
N LYS A 123 -30.39 -1.06 7.48
CA LYS A 123 -30.80 -1.16 6.06
C LYS A 123 -32.31 -1.25 5.91
N ALA A 124 -33.00 -1.98 6.79
CA ALA A 124 -34.45 -2.13 6.77
C ALA A 124 -35.20 -0.84 7.22
N ALA A 125 -34.65 -0.09 8.18
CA ALA A 125 -35.16 1.24 8.51
C ALA A 125 -34.97 2.21 7.33
N ARG A 126 -33.78 2.19 6.71
CA ARG A 126 -33.46 2.97 5.50
C ARG A 126 -34.40 2.66 4.33
N SER A 127 -34.75 1.40 4.08
CA SER A 127 -35.62 1.04 2.94
C SER A 127 -37.07 1.47 3.16
N ARG A 128 -37.52 1.53 4.42
CA ARG A 128 -38.82 2.11 4.81
C ARG A 128 -38.79 3.64 4.97
N ASN A 129 -37.65 4.30 4.74
CA ASN A 129 -37.42 5.74 4.99
C ASN A 129 -37.65 6.17 6.45
N ASP A 130 -37.55 5.23 7.40
CA ASP A 130 -37.67 5.48 8.83
C ASP A 130 -36.37 6.07 9.38
N ARG A 131 -36.38 7.39 9.63
CA ARG A 131 -35.22 8.12 10.15
C ARG A 131 -34.93 7.79 11.62
N ALA A 132 -35.97 7.62 12.44
CA ALA A 132 -35.80 7.41 13.87
C ALA A 132 -35.18 6.04 14.17
N ALA A 133 -35.68 4.97 13.53
CA ALA A 133 -35.07 3.64 13.66
C ALA A 133 -33.68 3.57 13.01
N ALA A 134 -33.45 4.30 11.91
CA ALA A 134 -32.12 4.37 11.30
C ALA A 134 -31.11 5.09 12.22
N GLU A 135 -31.49 6.18 12.88
CA GLU A 135 -30.62 6.88 13.85
C GLU A 135 -30.39 6.08 15.13
N ALA A 136 -31.40 5.33 15.60
CA ALA A 136 -31.26 4.38 16.70
C ALA A 136 -30.22 3.29 16.38
N ALA A 137 -30.35 2.63 15.22
CA ALA A 137 -29.41 1.60 14.78
C ALA A 137 -27.97 2.13 14.53
N GLN A 138 -27.82 3.41 14.13
CA GLN A 138 -26.51 4.06 14.04
C GLN A 138 -25.85 4.24 15.41
N LYS A 139 -26.62 4.62 16.44
CA LYS A 139 -26.14 4.71 17.82
C LYS A 139 -25.81 3.34 18.39
N GLU A 140 -26.66 2.34 18.13
CA GLU A 140 -26.47 0.94 18.51
C GLU A 140 -25.15 0.37 17.94
N LEU A 141 -24.85 0.60 16.65
CA LEU A 141 -23.56 0.22 16.05
C LEU A 141 -22.35 0.92 16.69
N LEU A 142 -22.47 2.19 17.08
CA LEU A 142 -21.39 2.91 17.76
C LEU A 142 -21.13 2.34 19.16
N THR A 143 -22.18 2.04 19.93
CA THR A 143 -22.04 1.37 21.23
C THR A 143 -21.44 -0.04 21.10
N LEU A 144 -21.88 -0.85 20.13
CA LEU A 144 -21.32 -2.19 19.92
C LEU A 144 -19.85 -2.15 19.48
N ARG A 145 -19.42 -1.14 18.69
CA ARG A 145 -18.00 -0.92 18.37
C ARG A 145 -17.16 -0.72 19.64
N GLU A 146 -17.66 0.04 20.62
CA GLU A 146 -16.98 0.27 21.89
C GLU A 146 -17.00 -0.97 22.80
N GLU A 147 -18.11 -1.70 22.86
CA GLU A 147 -18.22 -2.97 23.59
C GLU A 147 -17.30 -4.08 23.03
N VAL A 148 -17.00 -4.03 21.73
CA VAL A 148 -16.00 -4.91 21.09
C VAL A 148 -14.56 -4.43 21.28
N LEU A 149 -14.31 -3.16 21.62
CA LEU A 149 -13.01 -2.50 21.36
C LEU A 149 -12.55 -2.69 19.90
N ALA A 150 -13.46 -2.52 18.94
CA ALA A 150 -13.09 -2.49 17.53
C ALA A 150 -12.48 -1.13 17.19
N SER A 151 -11.24 -1.12 16.69
CA SER A 151 -10.59 0.10 16.22
C SER A 151 -11.36 0.68 15.03
N ASP A 152 -11.68 -0.16 14.05
CA ASP A 152 -12.36 0.18 12.82
C ASP A 152 -13.34 -0.92 12.40
N LEU A 153 -14.60 -0.54 12.11
CA LEU A 153 -15.56 -1.38 11.41
C LEU A 153 -15.61 -1.00 9.90
N GLU A 154 -14.46 -1.13 9.22
CA GLU A 154 -14.24 -0.65 7.85
C GLU A 154 -15.36 -1.04 6.85
N PRO A 155 -15.91 -2.28 6.82
CA PRO A 155 -16.98 -2.64 5.89
C PRO A 155 -18.27 -1.83 6.09
N LEU A 156 -18.67 -1.62 7.35
CA LEU A 156 -19.89 -0.89 7.71
C LEU A 156 -19.71 0.61 7.42
N SER A 157 -18.56 1.17 7.81
CA SER A 157 -18.18 2.55 7.50
C SER A 157 -18.20 2.81 5.98
N MET A 158 -17.68 1.89 5.17
CA MET A 158 -17.80 1.99 3.71
C MET A 158 -19.22 1.85 3.18
N GLY A 159 -20.11 1.14 3.87
CA GLY A 159 -21.55 1.16 3.62
C GLY A 159 -22.15 2.56 3.80
N PHE A 160 -21.84 3.21 4.92
CA PHE A 160 -22.24 4.61 5.18
C PHE A 160 -21.65 5.60 4.17
N VAL A 161 -20.38 5.46 3.78
CA VAL A 161 -19.74 6.29 2.74
C VAL A 161 -20.45 6.14 1.38
N ARG A 162 -20.83 4.92 1.00
CA ARG A 162 -21.57 4.67 -0.24
C ARG A 162 -22.96 5.33 -0.22
N GLU A 163 -23.66 5.25 0.91
CA GLU A 163 -24.99 5.86 1.08
C GLU A 163 -24.94 7.39 1.13
N ALA A 164 -23.95 7.97 1.82
CA ALA A 164 -23.68 9.40 1.76
C ALA A 164 -23.41 9.86 0.32
N GLY A 165 -22.70 9.04 -0.47
CA GLY A 165 -22.52 9.26 -1.90
C GLY A 165 -23.82 9.23 -2.72
N VAL A 166 -24.84 8.47 -2.31
CA VAL A 166 -26.19 8.51 -2.91
C VAL A 166 -26.89 9.82 -2.56
N ARG A 167 -26.96 10.16 -1.26
CA ARG A 167 -27.58 11.42 -0.77
C ARG A 167 -26.94 12.66 -1.39
N ARG A 168 -25.60 12.70 -1.48
CA ARG A 168 -24.85 13.78 -2.13
C ARG A 168 -25.21 13.98 -3.61
N ARG A 169 -25.50 12.90 -4.34
CA ARG A 169 -25.99 12.97 -5.74
C ARG A 169 -27.46 13.41 -5.83
N ALA A 170 -28.24 13.22 -4.77
CA ALA A 170 -29.63 13.68 -4.65
C ALA A 170 -29.75 15.12 -4.07
N GLY A 171 -28.64 15.78 -3.75
CA GLY A 171 -28.60 17.14 -3.17
C GLY A 171 -28.74 17.19 -1.64
N ASP A 172 -28.96 16.07 -0.95
CA ASP A 172 -29.00 16.00 0.52
C ASP A 172 -27.57 16.01 1.10
N LEU A 173 -26.95 17.19 1.09
CA LEU A 173 -25.58 17.39 1.60
C LEU A 173 -25.51 17.28 3.13
N THR A 174 -26.55 17.71 3.85
CA THR A 174 -26.60 17.63 5.32
C THR A 174 -26.76 16.18 5.80
N GLY A 175 -27.66 15.40 5.19
CA GLY A 175 -27.78 13.97 5.47
C GLY A 175 -26.58 13.16 4.96
N ALA A 176 -25.92 13.57 3.87
CA ALA A 176 -24.65 12.98 3.47
C ALA A 176 -23.54 13.20 4.51
N LEU A 177 -23.40 14.42 5.05
CA LEU A 177 -22.42 14.70 6.10
C LEU A 177 -22.71 13.92 7.39
N ALA A 178 -23.97 13.85 7.85
CA ALA A 178 -24.34 13.09 9.04
C ALA A 178 -23.95 11.60 8.95
N LEU A 179 -24.18 10.95 7.80
CA LEU A 179 -23.74 9.57 7.57
C LEU A 179 -22.21 9.44 7.49
N LEU A 180 -21.50 10.47 7.01
CA LEU A 180 -20.03 10.48 6.96
C LEU A 180 -19.40 10.71 8.33
N ASP A 181 -20.06 11.46 9.23
CA ASP A 181 -19.64 11.59 10.62
C ASP A 181 -19.78 10.26 11.37
N VAL A 182 -20.87 9.52 11.16
CA VAL A 182 -21.02 8.14 11.65
C VAL A 182 -19.98 7.21 11.03
N ALA A 183 -19.68 7.33 9.73
CA ALA A 183 -18.64 6.55 9.06
C ALA A 183 -17.24 6.80 9.66
N VAL A 184 -16.87 8.06 9.92
CA VAL A 184 -15.58 8.43 10.52
C VAL A 184 -15.53 8.03 12.01
N ALA A 185 -16.64 8.05 12.74
CA ALA A 185 -16.72 7.56 14.11
C ALA A 185 -16.60 6.02 14.19
N LEU A 186 -17.21 5.28 13.25
CA LEU A 186 -17.09 3.83 13.14
C LEU A 186 -15.72 3.35 12.62
N SER A 187 -14.98 4.19 11.89
CA SER A 187 -13.64 3.85 11.41
C SER A 187 -12.70 5.07 11.34
N PRO A 188 -12.15 5.52 12.49
CA PRO A 188 -11.18 6.61 12.54
C PRO A 188 -9.85 6.31 11.83
N GLY A 189 -9.58 5.07 11.43
CA GLY A 189 -8.45 4.62 10.63
C GLY A 189 -8.72 4.53 9.12
N LEU A 190 -9.95 4.80 8.65
CA LEU A 190 -10.32 4.66 7.23
C LEU A 190 -10.14 5.98 6.44
N PRO A 191 -9.20 6.06 5.47
CA PRO A 191 -8.98 7.30 4.71
C PRO A 191 -10.16 7.68 3.80
N ALA A 192 -10.84 6.69 3.23
CA ALA A 192 -11.93 6.88 2.27
C ALA A 192 -13.11 7.69 2.86
N ALA A 193 -13.46 7.46 4.13
CA ALA A 193 -14.52 8.20 4.82
C ALA A 193 -14.17 9.69 4.97
N ARG A 194 -12.93 10.02 5.37
CA ARG A 194 -12.44 11.40 5.45
C ARG A 194 -12.35 12.09 4.09
N PHE A 195 -11.91 11.38 3.05
CA PHE A 195 -11.91 11.94 1.69
C PHE A 195 -13.33 12.25 1.20
N ALA A 196 -14.30 11.35 1.42
CA ALA A 196 -15.70 11.59 1.09
C ALA A 196 -16.31 12.75 1.90
N ARG A 197 -15.95 12.89 3.18
CA ARG A 197 -16.34 14.03 4.03
C ARG A 197 -15.77 15.36 3.52
N ALA A 198 -14.48 15.38 3.18
CA ALA A 198 -13.82 16.56 2.58
C ALA A 198 -14.47 17.00 1.26
N GLU A 199 -14.71 16.07 0.32
CA GLU A 199 -15.43 16.35 -0.93
C GLU A 199 -16.83 16.93 -0.67
N THR A 200 -17.53 16.43 0.36
CA THR A 200 -18.89 16.86 0.68
C THR A 200 -18.90 18.24 1.35
N TYR A 201 -17.87 18.58 2.14
CA TYR A 201 -17.67 19.96 2.60
C TYR A 201 -17.40 20.93 1.45
N VAL A 202 -16.55 20.58 0.47
CA VAL A 202 -16.32 21.43 -0.72
C VAL A 202 -17.60 21.61 -1.55
N ALA A 203 -18.45 20.59 -1.63
CA ALA A 203 -19.73 20.68 -2.31
C ALA A 203 -20.78 21.52 -1.56
N ALA A 204 -20.71 21.60 -0.23
CA ALA A 204 -21.64 22.36 0.61
C ALA A 204 -21.24 23.82 0.81
N ASP A 205 -19.93 24.09 0.93
CA ASP A 205 -19.38 25.44 1.14
C ASP A 205 -18.04 25.58 0.38
N PRO A 206 -18.08 25.98 -0.90
CA PRO A 206 -16.88 26.12 -1.74
C PRO A 206 -15.89 27.20 -1.26
N LEU A 207 -16.31 28.11 -0.37
CA LEU A 207 -15.47 29.19 0.15
C LEU A 207 -14.70 28.76 1.42
N ASN A 208 -15.23 27.79 2.17
CA ASN A 208 -14.67 27.31 3.44
C ASN A 208 -13.65 26.17 3.26
N VAL A 209 -12.65 26.46 2.44
CA VAL A 209 -11.49 25.60 2.17
C VAL A 209 -10.81 25.05 3.44
N PRO A 210 -10.67 25.78 4.58
CA PRO A 210 -9.99 25.27 5.76
C PRO A 210 -10.57 23.96 6.32
N ARG A 211 -11.90 23.76 6.30
CA ARG A 211 -12.55 22.53 6.78
C ARG A 211 -12.18 21.33 5.90
N ALA A 212 -12.32 21.46 4.59
CA ALA A 212 -11.96 20.42 3.63
C ALA A 212 -10.46 20.09 3.66
N LEU A 213 -9.60 21.11 3.81
CA LEU A 213 -8.15 20.94 3.92
C LEU A 213 -7.75 20.21 5.22
N GLY A 214 -8.43 20.46 6.34
CA GLY A 214 -8.26 19.72 7.59
C GLY A 214 -8.59 18.23 7.45
N GLU A 215 -9.67 17.91 6.74
CA GLU A 215 -10.05 16.53 6.43
C GLU A 215 -9.07 15.84 5.46
N TRP A 216 -8.63 16.51 4.39
CA TRP A 216 -7.59 15.97 3.49
C TRP A 216 -6.26 15.73 4.22
N LYS A 217 -5.82 16.66 5.08
CA LYS A 217 -4.62 16.50 5.91
C LYS A 217 -4.76 15.29 6.83
N SER A 218 -5.94 15.11 7.43
CA SER A 218 -6.23 13.97 8.31
C SER A 218 -6.28 12.65 7.54
N ALA A 219 -6.92 12.60 6.37
CA ALA A 219 -6.95 11.44 5.48
C ALA A 219 -5.55 11.04 5.03
N LEU A 220 -4.74 12.00 4.57
CA LEU A 220 -3.35 11.75 4.14
C LEU A 220 -2.45 11.32 5.30
N MET A 221 -2.62 11.91 6.49
CA MET A 221 -1.94 11.45 7.71
C MET A 221 -2.37 10.02 8.10
N THR A 222 -3.60 9.61 7.79
CA THR A 222 -4.07 8.23 7.99
C THR A 222 -3.33 7.29 7.03
N VAL A 223 -3.30 7.61 5.73
CA VAL A 223 -2.52 6.86 4.72
C VAL A 223 -1.03 6.78 5.07
N ALA A 224 -0.46 7.85 5.64
CA ALA A 224 0.95 7.88 6.03
C ALA A 224 1.27 7.10 7.31
N LYS A 225 0.32 6.99 8.27
CA LYS A 225 0.54 6.27 9.54
C LYS A 225 0.23 4.77 9.42
N ASP A 226 -0.77 4.41 8.63
CA ASP A 226 -1.29 3.04 8.56
C ASP A 226 -0.51 2.16 7.55
N ALA A 227 0.04 1.03 8.01
CA ALA A 227 0.72 0.04 7.17
C ALA A 227 -0.07 -0.37 5.92
N ARG A 228 -1.38 -0.59 6.07
CA ARG A 228 -2.28 -1.15 5.03
C ARG A 228 -2.50 -0.17 3.87
N TYR A 229 -2.40 1.13 4.14
CA TYR A 229 -2.57 2.19 3.15
C TYR A 229 -1.22 2.79 2.70
N ARG A 230 -0.22 2.86 3.59
CA ARG A 230 1.15 3.34 3.28
C ARG A 230 1.85 2.45 2.27
N ARG A 231 1.83 1.13 2.45
CA ARG A 231 2.60 0.20 1.62
C ARG A 231 2.15 0.17 0.15
N PRO A 232 0.84 0.09 -0.20
CA PRO A 232 0.38 0.26 -1.58
C PRO A 232 0.81 1.59 -2.20
N ALA A 233 0.66 2.71 -1.48
CA ALA A 233 1.05 4.04 -1.97
C ALA A 233 2.55 4.17 -2.26
N LEU A 234 3.41 3.52 -1.46
CA LEU A 234 4.84 3.42 -1.74
C LEU A 234 5.14 2.54 -2.97
N THR A 235 4.39 1.46 -3.17
CA THR A 235 4.53 0.58 -4.34
C THR A 235 4.20 1.33 -5.63
N ASP A 236 3.06 2.05 -5.63
CA ASP A 236 2.64 2.89 -6.74
C ASP A 236 3.69 3.96 -7.06
N LEU A 237 4.14 4.72 -6.05
CA LEU A 237 5.14 5.78 -6.23
C LEU A 237 6.47 5.25 -6.77
N GLY A 238 6.94 4.11 -6.23
CA GLY A 238 8.14 3.44 -6.73
C GLY A 238 7.98 2.96 -8.17
N ALA A 239 6.84 2.34 -8.50
CA ALA A 239 6.56 1.89 -9.86
C ALA A 239 6.48 3.05 -10.87
N LEU A 240 5.96 4.21 -10.48
CA LEU A 240 5.99 5.43 -11.29
C LEU A 240 7.42 5.89 -11.60
N VAL A 241 8.33 5.84 -10.61
CA VAL A 241 9.76 6.16 -10.80
C VAL A 241 10.44 5.17 -11.75
N LEU A 242 10.22 3.86 -11.58
CA LEU A 242 10.81 2.83 -12.44
C LEU A 242 10.27 2.90 -13.89
N ALA A 243 8.97 3.13 -14.07
CA ALA A 243 8.35 3.34 -15.37
C ALA A 243 8.87 4.62 -16.05
N ALA A 244 9.01 5.72 -15.30
CA ALA A 244 9.57 6.96 -15.80
C ALA A 244 11.04 6.80 -16.26
N TRP A 245 11.85 6.05 -15.51
CA TRP A 245 13.22 5.74 -15.90
C TRP A 245 13.26 4.94 -17.21
N ALA A 246 12.47 3.87 -17.31
CA ALA A 246 12.44 3.01 -18.50
C ALA A 246 11.98 3.78 -19.76
N ALA A 247 10.91 4.58 -19.65
CA ALA A 247 10.43 5.43 -20.74
C ALA A 247 11.48 6.49 -21.14
N THR A 248 12.18 7.08 -20.17
CA THR A 248 13.27 8.04 -20.43
C THR A 248 14.45 7.39 -21.16
N ALA A 249 14.86 6.20 -20.74
CA ALA A 249 15.91 5.43 -21.40
C ALA A 249 15.55 5.15 -22.86
N VAL A 250 14.34 4.64 -23.14
CA VAL A 250 13.84 4.41 -24.50
C VAL A 250 13.84 5.70 -25.32
N ALA A 251 13.27 6.80 -24.80
CA ALA A 251 13.17 8.07 -25.52
C ALA A 251 14.53 8.68 -25.84
N VAL A 252 15.45 8.73 -24.87
CA VAL A 252 16.79 9.31 -25.04
C VAL A 252 17.61 8.49 -26.05
N LEU A 253 17.64 7.17 -25.92
CA LEU A 253 18.40 6.32 -26.83
C LEU A 253 17.81 6.31 -28.24
N ALA A 254 16.48 6.32 -28.40
CA ALA A 254 15.83 6.45 -29.70
C ALA A 254 16.19 7.77 -30.41
N VAL A 255 16.19 8.91 -29.70
CA VAL A 255 16.61 10.19 -30.29
C VAL A 255 18.09 10.19 -30.69
N LEU A 256 18.97 9.65 -29.84
CA LEU A 256 20.41 9.56 -30.16
C LEU A 256 20.67 8.65 -31.37
N PHE A 257 19.98 7.50 -31.44
CA PHE A 257 20.05 6.58 -32.56
C PHE A 257 19.54 7.25 -33.86
N LEU A 258 18.29 7.75 -33.88
CA LEU A 258 17.70 8.37 -35.07
C LEU A 258 18.48 9.61 -35.57
N ARG A 259 19.15 10.33 -34.67
CA ARG A 259 20.03 11.47 -35.01
C ARG A 259 21.36 11.04 -35.66
N ARG A 260 21.86 9.82 -35.41
CA ARG A 260 23.22 9.39 -35.79
C ARG A 260 23.35 8.14 -36.67
N PHE A 261 22.34 7.26 -36.73
CA PHE A 261 22.43 5.97 -37.44
C PHE A 261 22.87 6.09 -38.91
N ARG A 262 22.53 7.18 -39.61
CA ARG A 262 22.96 7.42 -41.00
C ARG A 262 24.48 7.41 -41.18
N TYR A 263 25.24 7.87 -40.17
CA TYR A 263 26.70 7.91 -40.20
C TYR A 263 27.29 6.53 -39.90
N ALA A 264 26.66 5.79 -38.99
CA ALA A 264 26.99 4.39 -38.73
C ALA A 264 26.78 3.52 -39.97
N LEU A 265 25.64 3.65 -40.67
CA LEU A 265 25.38 2.93 -41.94
C LEU A 265 26.32 3.38 -43.08
N HIS A 266 26.71 4.65 -43.12
CA HIS A 266 27.70 5.15 -44.09
C HIS A 266 29.07 4.47 -43.92
N ASP A 267 29.56 4.37 -42.68
CA ASP A 267 30.87 3.78 -42.44
C ASP A 267 30.84 2.24 -42.35
N PHE A 268 29.67 1.65 -42.05
CA PHE A 268 29.42 0.21 -42.20
C PHE A 268 29.51 -0.23 -43.68
N HIS A 269 29.01 0.58 -44.62
CA HIS A 269 29.18 0.33 -46.06
C HIS A 269 30.67 0.25 -46.48
N HIS A 270 31.57 0.98 -45.80
CA HIS A 270 33.02 0.89 -46.06
C HIS A 270 33.69 -0.42 -45.57
N LEU A 271 32.95 -1.34 -44.96
CA LEU A 271 33.43 -2.70 -44.66
C LEU A 271 33.26 -3.67 -45.84
N PHE A 272 32.53 -3.28 -46.89
CA PHE A 272 32.19 -4.14 -48.02
C PHE A 272 32.99 -3.82 -49.29
N PRO A 273 33.21 -4.80 -50.20
CA PRO A 273 33.81 -4.57 -51.50
C PRO A 273 32.98 -3.60 -52.37
N ARG A 274 33.64 -2.91 -53.31
CA ARG A 274 33.02 -1.90 -54.20
C ARG A 274 31.83 -2.41 -55.04
N ALA A 275 31.67 -3.73 -55.19
CA ALA A 275 30.55 -4.34 -55.89
C ALA A 275 29.22 -4.30 -55.10
N VAL A 276 29.27 -4.13 -53.77
CA VAL A 276 28.07 -4.07 -52.92
C VAL A 276 27.48 -2.66 -52.97
N THR A 277 26.20 -2.54 -53.29
CA THR A 277 25.51 -1.24 -53.30
C THR A 277 25.23 -0.74 -51.88
N ARG A 278 25.16 0.59 -51.72
CA ARG A 278 24.82 1.24 -50.44
C ARG A 278 23.50 0.75 -49.84
N TRP A 279 22.52 0.43 -50.69
CA TRP A 279 21.24 -0.14 -50.27
C TRP A 279 21.39 -1.54 -49.67
N GLN A 280 22.12 -2.44 -50.34
CA GLN A 280 22.35 -3.81 -49.84
C GLN A 280 23.07 -3.81 -48.48
N SER A 281 24.17 -3.06 -48.35
CA SER A 281 24.88 -2.94 -47.06
C SER A 281 24.03 -2.22 -45.99
N GLY A 282 23.19 -1.25 -46.39
CA GLY A 282 22.27 -0.57 -45.48
C GLY A 282 21.18 -1.49 -44.95
N LEU A 283 20.57 -2.31 -45.81
CA LEU A 283 19.56 -3.30 -45.46
C LEU A 283 20.13 -4.38 -44.53
N LEU A 284 21.33 -4.89 -44.81
CA LEU A 284 22.03 -5.82 -43.93
C LEU A 284 22.33 -5.19 -42.56
N GLY A 285 22.79 -3.93 -42.54
CA GLY A 285 23.02 -3.19 -41.30
C GLY A 285 21.74 -3.03 -40.47
N LEU A 286 20.61 -2.70 -41.10
CA LEU A 286 19.31 -2.61 -40.43
C LEU A 286 18.82 -3.97 -39.91
N LEU A 287 19.02 -5.05 -40.66
CA LEU A 287 18.66 -6.41 -40.23
C LEU A 287 19.48 -6.86 -39.01
N LEU A 288 20.79 -6.57 -38.98
CA LEU A 288 21.64 -6.84 -37.82
C LEU A 288 21.22 -6.03 -36.58
N LEU A 289 20.79 -4.78 -36.74
CA LEU A 289 20.28 -3.93 -35.65
C LEU A 289 18.89 -4.37 -35.17
N ALA A 290 18.06 -4.95 -36.04
CA ALA A 290 16.75 -5.50 -35.69
C ALA A 290 16.83 -6.90 -35.03
N LEU A 291 17.91 -7.65 -35.24
CA LEU A 291 18.07 -9.03 -34.79
C LEU A 291 17.72 -9.28 -33.31
N PRO A 292 18.14 -8.44 -32.32
CA PRO A 292 17.78 -8.66 -30.92
C PRO A 292 16.28 -8.49 -30.65
N ALA A 293 15.57 -7.67 -31.43
CA ALA A 293 14.13 -7.51 -31.32
C ALA A 293 13.38 -8.71 -31.95
N VAL A 294 13.85 -9.19 -33.11
CA VAL A 294 13.27 -10.34 -33.82
C VAL A 294 13.46 -11.64 -33.02
N LEU A 295 14.61 -11.83 -32.38
CA LEU A 295 14.88 -12.98 -31.49
C LEU A 295 14.26 -12.84 -30.09
N GLY A 296 13.46 -11.80 -29.83
CA GLY A 296 12.81 -11.60 -28.52
C GLY A 296 13.77 -11.36 -27.35
N ALA A 297 15.00 -10.91 -27.61
CA ALA A 297 16.08 -10.83 -26.61
C ALA A 297 15.83 -9.86 -25.45
N GLY A 298 14.82 -8.98 -25.58
CA GLY A 298 14.38 -8.03 -24.57
C GLY A 298 14.67 -6.57 -24.91
N LEU A 299 14.08 -5.68 -24.12
CA LEU A 299 14.27 -4.23 -24.26
C LEU A 299 15.73 -3.81 -24.07
N VAL A 300 16.43 -4.39 -23.09
CA VAL A 300 17.80 -4.00 -22.74
C VAL A 300 18.81 -4.40 -23.82
N PRO A 301 18.85 -5.65 -24.35
CA PRO A 301 19.75 -5.98 -25.46
C PRO A 301 19.47 -5.18 -26.74
N VAL A 302 18.21 -4.88 -27.07
CA VAL A 302 17.86 -3.98 -28.19
C VAL A 302 18.46 -2.59 -27.97
N LEU A 303 18.24 -1.98 -26.79
CA LEU A 303 18.77 -0.65 -26.49
C LEU A 303 20.31 -0.61 -26.42
N LEU A 304 20.95 -1.67 -25.91
CA LEU A 304 22.41 -1.83 -25.92
C LEU A 304 22.98 -1.85 -27.34
N VAL A 305 22.39 -2.65 -28.25
CA VAL A 305 22.84 -2.74 -29.65
C VAL A 305 22.60 -1.42 -30.40
N LEU A 306 21.44 -0.79 -30.22
CA LEU A 306 21.15 0.53 -30.78
C LEU A 306 22.17 1.58 -30.28
N PHE A 307 22.47 1.62 -28.98
CA PHE A 307 23.46 2.55 -28.42
C PHE A 307 24.88 2.27 -28.95
N ALA A 308 25.34 1.01 -28.89
CA ALA A 308 26.68 0.62 -29.35
C ALA A 308 26.91 0.99 -30.82
N SER A 309 25.90 0.81 -31.68
CA SER A 309 25.97 1.16 -33.10
C SER A 309 26.22 2.66 -33.36
N VAL A 310 25.78 3.55 -32.46
CA VAL A 310 25.95 5.01 -32.60
C VAL A 310 26.96 5.61 -31.62
N ALA A 311 27.51 4.85 -30.68
CA ALA A 311 28.38 5.33 -29.59
C ALA A 311 29.59 6.16 -30.09
N LEU A 312 30.18 5.76 -31.22
CA LEU A 312 31.27 6.48 -31.89
C LEU A 312 30.87 7.86 -32.45
N TYR A 313 29.60 8.06 -32.78
CA TYR A 313 29.07 9.23 -33.51
C TYR A 313 28.32 10.23 -32.62
N VAL A 314 28.00 9.85 -31.37
CA VAL A 314 27.47 10.72 -30.32
C VAL A 314 28.59 11.37 -29.51
N GLY A 315 28.32 12.52 -28.88
CA GLY A 315 29.28 13.27 -28.06
C GLY A 315 29.49 12.67 -26.66
N ARG A 316 30.57 13.07 -25.96
CA ARG A 316 30.94 12.55 -24.63
C ARG A 316 29.79 12.55 -23.61
N ALA A 317 29.09 13.68 -23.45
CA ALA A 317 27.96 13.77 -22.54
C ALA A 317 26.75 12.92 -22.99
N GLU A 318 26.57 12.72 -24.29
CA GLU A 318 25.49 11.89 -24.85
C GLU A 318 25.75 10.40 -24.55
N ARG A 319 27.02 9.95 -24.63
CA ARG A 319 27.45 8.59 -24.26
C ARG A 319 27.18 8.27 -22.80
N TRP A 320 27.65 9.10 -21.89
CA TRP A 320 27.53 8.83 -20.45
C TRP A 320 26.08 8.92 -19.96
N VAL A 321 25.26 9.84 -20.48
CA VAL A 321 23.82 9.86 -20.18
C VAL A 321 23.12 8.59 -20.67
N ALA A 322 23.40 8.14 -21.90
CA ALA A 322 22.84 6.89 -22.42
C ALA A 322 23.30 5.65 -21.62
N ALA A 323 24.58 5.58 -21.25
CA ALA A 323 25.13 4.51 -20.45
C ALA A 323 24.54 4.47 -19.04
N VAL A 324 24.34 5.63 -18.37
CA VAL A 324 23.67 5.70 -17.06
C VAL A 324 22.22 5.20 -17.16
N LEU A 325 21.47 5.62 -18.18
CA LEU A 325 20.09 5.16 -18.39
C LEU A 325 20.01 3.63 -18.63
N LEU A 326 20.96 3.06 -19.38
CA LEU A 326 21.11 1.62 -19.57
C LEU A 326 21.51 0.88 -18.28
N MET A 327 22.44 1.42 -17.49
CA MET A 327 22.82 0.85 -16.18
C MET A 327 21.61 0.80 -15.23
N GLY A 328 20.83 1.87 -15.16
CA GLY A 328 19.60 1.91 -14.37
C GLY A 328 18.53 0.93 -14.88
N LEU A 329 18.43 0.70 -16.19
CA LEU A 329 17.58 -0.37 -16.75
C LEU A 329 18.07 -1.77 -16.34
N GLY A 330 19.38 -2.00 -16.28
CA GLY A 330 19.96 -3.26 -15.81
C GLY A 330 19.70 -3.55 -14.34
N VAL A 331 19.63 -2.50 -13.50
CA VAL A 331 19.32 -2.59 -12.06
C VAL A 331 17.81 -2.55 -11.77
N LEU A 332 16.98 -2.18 -12.74
CA LEU A 332 15.52 -2.07 -12.60
C LEU A 332 14.85 -3.36 -12.05
N PRO A 333 15.24 -4.59 -12.43
CA PRO A 333 14.70 -5.81 -11.82
C PRO A 333 14.91 -5.86 -10.29
N LEU A 334 16.12 -5.57 -9.82
CA LEU A 334 16.44 -5.51 -8.39
C LEU A 334 15.64 -4.40 -7.70
N ALA A 335 15.53 -3.22 -8.33
CA ALA A 335 14.77 -2.10 -7.79
C ALA A 335 13.26 -2.43 -7.67
N ALA A 336 12.70 -3.20 -8.62
CA ALA A 336 11.32 -3.67 -8.56
C ALA A 336 11.13 -4.78 -7.49
N GLY A 337 12.06 -5.73 -7.41
CA GLY A 337 12.01 -6.81 -6.42
C GLY A 337 12.20 -6.32 -4.98
N THR A 338 13.12 -5.39 -4.75
CA THR A 338 13.31 -4.74 -3.44
C THR A 338 12.14 -3.86 -3.05
N LEU A 339 11.57 -3.08 -3.99
CA LEU A 339 10.33 -2.34 -3.76
C LEU A 339 9.21 -3.27 -3.28
N ALA A 340 8.94 -4.35 -4.03
CA ALA A 340 7.93 -5.34 -3.65
C ALA A 340 8.23 -5.99 -2.29
N ARG A 341 9.48 -6.38 -2.01
CA ARG A 341 9.89 -6.97 -0.72
C ARG A 341 9.54 -6.08 0.48
N PHE A 342 9.68 -4.77 0.37
CA PHE A 342 9.39 -3.83 1.46
C PHE A 342 7.93 -3.34 1.50
N THR A 343 7.12 -3.58 0.46
CA THR A 343 5.72 -3.12 0.39
C THR A 343 4.67 -4.23 0.33
N VAL A 344 5.04 -5.49 0.15
CA VAL A 344 4.15 -6.63 0.35
C VAL A 344 3.61 -6.63 1.79
N PHE A 345 2.32 -6.93 1.95
CA PHE A 345 1.62 -6.92 3.24
C PHE A 345 0.33 -7.73 3.16
N ALA A 346 -0.48 -7.48 2.14
CA ALA A 346 -1.69 -8.23 1.89
C ALA A 346 -1.38 -9.73 1.74
N GLY A 347 -2.10 -10.59 2.47
CA GLY A 347 -1.86 -12.04 2.49
C GLY A 347 -0.63 -12.51 3.29
N THR A 348 0.08 -11.62 3.98
CA THR A 348 1.15 -12.02 4.93
C THR A 348 0.58 -12.22 6.35
N PRO A 349 1.25 -13.00 7.23
CA PRO A 349 0.84 -13.12 8.64
C PRO A 349 0.79 -11.77 9.39
N ALA A 350 1.45 -10.72 8.90
CA ALA A 350 1.31 -9.36 9.43
C ALA A 350 -0.07 -8.74 9.16
N GLU A 351 -0.72 -9.05 8.03
CA GLU A 351 -2.10 -8.63 7.80
C GLU A 351 -3.06 -9.37 8.75
N ASP A 352 -2.81 -10.66 9.02
CA ASP A 352 -3.61 -11.41 9.98
C ASP A 352 -3.52 -10.79 11.39
N VAL A 353 -2.32 -10.49 11.88
CA VAL A 353 -2.12 -9.78 13.17
C VAL A 353 -2.78 -8.40 13.16
N TYR A 354 -2.62 -7.61 12.09
CA TYR A 354 -3.24 -6.29 11.96
C TYR A 354 -4.77 -6.37 12.04
N LEU A 355 -5.40 -7.35 11.37
CA LEU A 355 -6.84 -7.53 11.36
C LEU A 355 -7.35 -7.96 12.74
N LEU A 356 -6.66 -8.91 13.38
CA LEU A 356 -6.97 -9.39 14.72
C LEU A 356 -6.85 -8.28 15.76
N GLU A 357 -5.74 -7.53 15.79
CA GLU A 357 -5.58 -6.38 16.71
C GLU A 357 -6.74 -5.38 16.59
N ARG A 358 -7.20 -5.06 15.37
CA ARG A 358 -8.31 -4.11 15.17
C ARG A 358 -9.70 -4.65 15.50
N GLY A 359 -9.92 -5.96 15.46
CA GLY A 359 -11.15 -6.61 15.95
C GLY A 359 -12.44 -6.27 15.20
N GLY A 360 -12.35 -5.82 13.95
CA GLY A 360 -13.51 -5.58 13.08
C GLY A 360 -13.90 -6.81 12.27
N LEU A 361 -15.06 -6.76 11.59
CA LEU A 361 -15.71 -7.87 10.86
C LEU A 361 -14.84 -8.63 9.83
N SER A 362 -13.69 -8.07 9.43
CA SER A 362 -12.71 -8.75 8.55
C SER A 362 -11.71 -9.65 9.30
N ALA A 363 -11.80 -9.75 10.63
CA ALA A 363 -10.85 -10.48 11.47
C ALA A 363 -11.13 -12.00 11.58
N GLU A 364 -12.36 -12.47 11.42
CA GLU A 364 -12.70 -13.89 11.53
C GLU A 364 -11.87 -14.77 10.57
N GLY A 365 -11.77 -14.36 9.30
CA GLY A 365 -10.95 -15.06 8.31
C GLY A 365 -9.44 -15.01 8.62
N ALA A 366 -8.97 -14.02 9.39
CA ALA A 366 -7.60 -13.99 9.90
C ALA A 366 -7.43 -14.91 11.12
N ALA A 367 -8.43 -14.99 12.01
CA ALA A 367 -8.45 -15.91 13.14
C ALA A 367 -8.36 -17.36 12.66
N ALA A 368 -9.16 -17.76 11.68
CA ALA A 368 -9.10 -19.09 11.07
C ALA A 368 -7.70 -19.40 10.48
N ARG A 369 -7.06 -18.42 9.82
CA ARG A 369 -5.70 -18.59 9.28
C ARG A 369 -4.63 -18.69 10.38
N VAL A 370 -4.76 -17.99 11.49
CA VAL A 370 -3.84 -18.11 12.63
C VAL A 370 -4.06 -19.43 13.37
N ARG A 371 -5.30 -19.86 13.62
CA ARG A 371 -5.60 -21.17 14.24
C ARG A 371 -5.00 -22.33 13.45
N ALA A 372 -5.20 -22.35 12.12
CA ALA A 372 -4.57 -23.36 11.26
C ALA A 372 -3.02 -23.34 11.34
N ARG A 373 -2.39 -22.18 11.54
CA ARG A 373 -0.94 -22.06 11.79
C ARG A 373 -0.55 -22.48 13.21
N ALA A 374 -1.41 -22.28 14.21
CA ALA A 374 -1.19 -22.71 15.59
C ALA A 374 -1.27 -24.25 15.72
N GLU A 375 -2.30 -24.86 15.12
CA GLU A 375 -2.45 -26.32 14.96
C GLU A 375 -1.22 -26.94 14.28
N ALA A 376 -0.77 -26.33 13.16
CA ALA A 376 0.45 -26.72 12.46
C ALA A 376 1.76 -26.36 13.20
N ARG A 377 1.70 -25.74 14.38
CA ARG A 377 2.85 -25.29 15.21
C ARG A 377 3.81 -24.33 14.47
N THR A 378 3.28 -23.51 13.56
CA THR A 378 4.01 -22.51 12.78
C THR A 378 3.66 -21.05 13.12
N ALA A 379 2.57 -20.81 13.86
CA ALA A 379 2.19 -19.47 14.33
C ALA A 379 3.25 -18.88 15.27
N ARG A 380 3.64 -17.63 15.03
CA ARG A 380 4.61 -16.89 15.85
C ARG A 380 3.92 -16.17 17.02
N PHE A 381 4.72 -15.74 18.00
CA PHE A 381 4.28 -15.04 19.22
C PHE A 381 3.19 -13.98 19.02
N GLN A 382 3.38 -13.05 18.08
CA GLN A 382 2.43 -11.95 17.83
C GLN A 382 1.10 -12.43 17.22
N GLU A 383 1.10 -13.58 16.53
CA GLU A 383 -0.11 -14.14 15.92
C GLU A 383 -1.02 -14.72 17.00
N LEU A 384 -0.46 -15.55 17.90
CA LEU A 384 -1.17 -16.10 19.05
C LEU A 384 -1.63 -14.99 20.02
N GLY A 385 -0.78 -14.00 20.28
CA GLY A 385 -1.10 -12.86 21.15
C GLY A 385 -2.20 -11.93 20.59
N ALA A 386 -2.33 -11.84 19.26
CA ALA A 386 -3.41 -11.11 18.59
C ALA A 386 -4.69 -11.95 18.49
N LEU A 387 -4.59 -13.26 18.27
CA LEU A 387 -5.71 -14.20 18.25
C LEU A 387 -6.40 -14.29 19.62
N ALA A 388 -5.65 -14.54 20.70
CA ALA A 388 -6.19 -14.54 22.06
C ALA A 388 -6.81 -13.18 22.45
N PHE A 389 -6.27 -12.07 21.93
CA PHE A 389 -6.85 -10.74 22.14
C PHE A 389 -8.12 -10.49 21.30
N TYR A 390 -8.26 -11.11 20.13
CA TYR A 390 -9.52 -11.13 19.37
C TYR A 390 -10.58 -11.97 20.08
N GLU A 391 -10.23 -13.18 20.53
CA GLU A 391 -11.11 -14.12 21.21
C GLU A 391 -11.63 -13.59 22.55
N SER A 392 -10.77 -12.97 23.36
CA SER A 392 -11.19 -12.33 24.63
C SER A 392 -12.13 -11.13 24.44
N ARG A 393 -12.13 -10.47 23.27
CA ARG A 393 -13.12 -9.44 22.88
C ARG A 393 -14.40 -10.02 22.25
N ARG A 394 -14.48 -11.34 22.07
CA ARG A 394 -15.68 -12.12 21.71
C ARG A 394 -16.24 -12.94 22.88
N GLY A 395 -15.62 -12.84 24.06
CA GLY A 395 -15.99 -13.62 25.25
C GLY A 395 -15.55 -15.09 25.22
N LEU A 396 -14.73 -15.48 24.23
CA LEU A 396 -14.11 -16.79 24.09
C LEU A 396 -12.87 -16.85 25.01
N LEU A 397 -13.12 -16.92 26.32
CA LEU A 397 -12.10 -16.66 27.35
C LEU A 397 -11.21 -17.86 27.67
N GLU A 398 -11.69 -19.10 27.55
CA GLU A 398 -10.84 -20.29 27.75
C GLU A 398 -9.97 -20.57 26.50
N GLU A 399 -10.48 -20.26 25.31
CA GLU A 399 -9.72 -20.24 24.05
C GLU A 399 -8.61 -19.20 24.14
N ALA A 400 -8.96 -17.95 24.50
CA ALA A 400 -7.99 -16.89 24.72
C ALA A 400 -6.96 -17.25 25.81
N ARG A 401 -7.36 -17.94 26.89
CA ARG A 401 -6.46 -18.44 27.94
C ARG A 401 -5.46 -19.46 27.39
N ALA A 402 -5.90 -20.38 26.53
CA ALA A 402 -5.04 -21.35 25.87
C ALA A 402 -4.01 -20.67 24.95
N ASP A 403 -4.45 -19.74 24.11
CA ASP A 403 -3.57 -19.07 23.15
C ASP A 403 -2.66 -18.00 23.80
N PHE A 404 -3.11 -17.30 24.86
CA PHE A 404 -2.21 -16.47 25.68
C PHE A 404 -1.13 -17.31 26.39
N LYS A 405 -1.47 -18.52 26.85
CA LYS A 405 -0.51 -19.47 27.44
C LYS A 405 0.48 -19.98 26.39
N ALA A 406 0.02 -20.27 25.17
CA ALA A 406 0.87 -20.65 24.04
C ALA A 406 1.80 -19.51 23.61
N ALA A 407 1.29 -18.27 23.50
CA ALA A 407 2.09 -17.07 23.23
C ALA A 407 3.17 -16.87 24.33
N SER A 408 2.78 -16.98 25.59
CA SER A 408 3.69 -16.84 26.74
C SER A 408 4.79 -17.91 26.78
N ALA A 409 4.54 -19.09 26.21
CA ALA A 409 5.55 -20.15 26.04
C ALA A 409 6.54 -19.85 24.89
N LEU A 410 6.14 -19.10 23.86
CA LEU A 410 7.05 -18.62 22.80
C LEU A 410 7.90 -17.42 23.23
N LYS A 411 7.34 -16.52 24.04
CA LYS A 411 8.04 -15.36 24.62
C LYS A 411 7.42 -14.99 25.98
N SER A 412 8.10 -15.35 27.05
CA SER A 412 7.77 -14.87 28.39
C SER A 412 8.11 -13.38 28.56
N GLY A 413 7.44 -12.71 29.50
CA GLY A 413 7.82 -11.35 29.92
C GLY A 413 7.39 -10.18 29.03
N ASP A 414 6.61 -10.37 27.96
CA ASP A 414 6.01 -9.21 27.26
C ASP A 414 4.88 -8.60 28.10
N ALA A 415 5.12 -7.46 28.73
CA ALA A 415 4.18 -6.81 29.64
C ALA A 415 2.78 -6.60 29.04
N ARG A 416 2.65 -6.40 27.72
CA ARG A 416 1.36 -6.22 27.06
C ARG A 416 0.57 -7.52 26.99
N MET A 417 1.23 -8.62 26.63
CA MET A 417 0.59 -9.94 26.59
C MET A 417 0.27 -10.43 27.99
N LEU A 418 1.16 -10.23 28.97
CA LEU A 418 0.87 -10.51 30.38
C LEU A 418 -0.34 -9.71 30.89
N THR A 419 -0.45 -8.42 30.52
CA THR A 419 -1.64 -7.61 30.86
C THR A 419 -2.91 -8.14 30.20
N ARG A 420 -2.89 -8.43 28.89
CA ARG A 420 -4.06 -8.97 28.18
C ARG A 420 -4.48 -10.36 28.69
N PHE A 421 -3.52 -11.19 29.05
CA PHE A 421 -3.77 -12.50 29.65
C PHE A 421 -4.37 -12.37 31.05
N GLY A 422 -3.87 -11.43 31.87
CA GLY A 422 -4.50 -11.06 33.14
C GLY A 422 -5.95 -10.58 32.97
N ASN A 423 -6.24 -9.83 31.90
CA ASN A 423 -7.63 -9.44 31.58
C ASN A 423 -8.50 -10.68 31.31
N ALA A 424 -8.02 -11.65 30.52
CA ALA A 424 -8.76 -12.88 30.24
C ALA A 424 -9.00 -13.72 31.51
N LEU A 425 -7.98 -13.90 32.36
CA LEU A 425 -8.12 -14.59 33.65
C LEU A 425 -9.13 -13.90 34.58
N LEU A 426 -9.11 -12.57 34.67
CA LEU A 426 -10.09 -11.83 35.48
C LEU A 426 -11.52 -11.97 34.94
N GLY A 427 -11.69 -12.14 33.62
CA GLY A 427 -12.98 -12.46 33.01
C GLY A 427 -13.47 -13.88 33.28
N LEU A 428 -12.55 -14.83 33.52
CA LEU A 428 -12.85 -16.20 33.97
C LEU A 428 -13.09 -16.30 35.49
N GLY A 429 -12.80 -15.23 36.24
CA GLY A 429 -12.88 -15.21 37.71
C GLY A 429 -11.59 -15.65 38.43
N ASP A 430 -10.50 -15.91 37.70
CA ASP A 430 -9.17 -16.19 38.25
C ASP A 430 -8.48 -14.87 38.65
N VAL A 431 -8.88 -14.34 39.81
CA VAL A 431 -8.44 -13.03 40.34
C VAL A 431 -6.98 -13.08 40.75
N GLU A 432 -6.55 -14.16 41.39
CA GLU A 432 -5.19 -14.38 41.87
C GLU A 432 -4.20 -14.55 40.71
N GLY A 433 -4.57 -15.31 39.67
CA GLY A 433 -3.81 -15.41 38.44
C GLY A 433 -3.71 -14.07 37.69
N ALA A 434 -4.80 -13.29 37.68
CA ALA A 434 -4.79 -11.94 37.12
C ALA A 434 -3.85 -10.99 37.90
N GLU A 435 -3.92 -10.93 39.24
CA GLU A 435 -3.01 -10.13 40.08
C GLU A 435 -1.54 -10.53 39.85
N LEU A 436 -1.25 -11.82 39.76
CA LEU A 436 0.08 -12.35 39.46
C LEU A 436 0.58 -11.88 38.10
N LEU A 437 -0.24 -11.99 37.04
CA LEU A 437 0.14 -11.59 35.69
C LEU A 437 0.33 -10.07 35.55
N TYR A 438 -0.54 -9.24 36.14
CA TYR A 438 -0.32 -7.79 36.15
C TYR A 438 0.92 -7.40 36.97
N THR A 439 1.21 -8.11 38.07
CA THR A 439 2.41 -7.90 38.88
C THR A 439 3.70 -8.34 38.17
N GLN A 440 3.62 -9.32 37.26
CA GLN A 440 4.71 -9.64 36.35
C GLN A 440 4.84 -8.58 35.24
N ALA A 441 3.72 -8.08 34.70
CA ALA A 441 3.70 -7.07 33.66
C ALA A 441 4.29 -5.72 34.12
N SER A 442 3.93 -5.24 35.32
CA SER A 442 4.49 -4.00 35.89
C SER A 442 5.97 -4.11 36.28
N LYS A 443 6.48 -5.32 36.52
CA LYS A 443 7.92 -5.57 36.69
C LYS A 443 8.66 -5.65 35.36
N ALA A 444 8.02 -6.16 34.31
CA ALA A 444 8.58 -6.27 32.97
C ALA A 444 8.62 -4.93 32.22
N ASP A 445 7.64 -4.05 32.45
CA ASP A 445 7.65 -2.66 31.99
C ASP A 445 7.03 -1.72 33.06
N PRO A 446 7.85 -1.17 33.96
CA PRO A 446 7.41 -0.20 34.97
C PRO A 446 6.94 1.15 34.41
N SER A 447 7.07 1.41 33.10
CA SER A 447 6.56 2.62 32.45
C SER A 447 5.14 2.46 31.90
N MET A 448 4.56 1.26 31.97
CA MET A 448 3.25 0.96 31.39
C MET A 448 2.12 1.19 32.39
N ALA A 449 1.27 2.18 32.13
CA ALA A 449 0.10 2.49 32.97
C ALA A 449 -0.90 1.32 33.11
N ALA A 450 -1.04 0.48 32.08
CA ALA A 450 -2.10 -0.55 32.00
C ALA A 450 -2.04 -1.63 33.11
N PRO A 451 -0.88 -2.29 33.39
CA PRO A 451 -0.71 -3.14 34.57
C PRO A 451 -1.16 -2.49 35.88
N HIS A 452 -0.72 -1.25 36.14
CA HIS A 452 -1.01 -0.53 37.38
C HIS A 452 -2.51 -0.18 37.50
N TYR A 453 -3.15 0.24 36.41
CA TYR A 453 -4.58 0.52 36.40
C TYR A 453 -5.40 -0.76 36.67
N ASN A 454 -5.04 -1.87 36.01
CA ASN A 454 -5.77 -3.13 36.14
C ASN A 454 -5.59 -3.75 37.54
N LEU A 455 -4.40 -3.66 38.14
CA LEU A 455 -4.19 -3.96 39.57
C LEU A 455 -5.10 -3.11 40.46
N GLY A 456 -5.19 -1.80 40.20
CA GLY A 456 -6.11 -0.91 40.89
C GLY A 456 -7.56 -1.39 40.83
N GLN A 457 -8.03 -1.82 39.64
CA GLN A 457 -9.37 -2.38 39.48
C GLN A 457 -9.57 -3.73 40.20
N VAL A 458 -8.56 -4.60 40.25
CA VAL A 458 -8.58 -5.86 41.02
C VAL A 458 -8.72 -5.56 42.51
N TYR A 459 -7.84 -4.72 43.07
CA TYR A 459 -7.88 -4.35 44.49
C TYR A 459 -9.22 -3.67 44.86
N ARG A 460 -9.71 -2.75 44.02
CA ARG A 460 -11.01 -2.07 44.21
C ARG A 460 -12.21 -3.03 44.21
N ARG A 461 -12.12 -4.15 43.48
CA ARG A 461 -13.15 -5.21 43.49
C ARG A 461 -12.98 -6.17 44.67
N ARG A 462 -11.76 -6.58 45.02
CA ARG A 462 -11.48 -7.43 46.18
C ARG A 462 -11.87 -6.75 47.50
N ALA A 463 -11.54 -5.46 47.66
CA ALA A 463 -11.88 -4.64 48.82
C ALA A 463 -13.36 -4.76 49.24
N ARG A 464 -14.28 -4.82 48.26
CA ARG A 464 -15.73 -4.93 48.49
C ARG A 464 -16.16 -6.28 49.09
N LEU A 465 -15.41 -7.36 48.85
CA LEU A 465 -15.66 -8.70 49.42
C LEU A 465 -15.06 -8.88 50.82
N LEU A 466 -14.00 -8.15 51.17
CA LEU A 466 -13.29 -8.31 52.44
C LEU A 466 -13.99 -7.58 53.60
N PRO A 467 -13.87 -8.05 54.86
CA PRO A 467 -14.45 -7.35 56.01
C PRO A 467 -13.75 -6.01 56.26
N ASP A 468 -14.31 -5.19 57.15
CA ASP A 468 -13.88 -3.81 57.37
C ASP A 468 -12.42 -3.69 57.87
N ASP A 469 -11.87 -4.73 58.49
CA ASP A 469 -10.48 -4.82 58.96
C ASP A 469 -9.44 -4.82 57.82
N GLN A 470 -9.79 -5.43 56.69
CA GLN A 470 -8.93 -5.59 55.52
C GLN A 470 -9.31 -4.65 54.37
N LEU A 471 -10.52 -4.09 54.40
CA LEU A 471 -11.05 -3.11 53.45
C LEU A 471 -10.06 -1.97 53.17
N GLY A 472 -9.58 -1.29 54.21
CA GLY A 472 -8.70 -0.13 54.08
C GLY A 472 -7.41 -0.45 53.31
N LYS A 473 -6.75 -1.56 53.65
CA LYS A 473 -5.50 -2.00 53.02
C LYS A 473 -5.64 -2.26 51.52
N GLU A 474 -6.77 -2.80 51.07
CA GLU A 474 -7.03 -2.98 49.64
C GLU A 474 -7.44 -1.67 48.93
N LEU A 475 -8.13 -0.76 49.62
CA LEU A 475 -8.42 0.57 49.08
C LEU A 475 -7.14 1.44 48.95
N ASP A 476 -6.20 1.32 49.89
CA ASP A 476 -4.88 1.97 49.80
C ASP A 476 -4.06 1.42 48.62
N ARG A 477 -4.01 0.08 48.49
CA ARG A 477 -3.39 -0.61 47.33
C ARG A 477 -4.03 -0.19 46.02
N SER A 478 -5.37 -0.13 45.96
CA SER A 478 -6.12 0.37 44.80
C SER A 478 -5.72 1.80 44.46
N THR A 479 -5.75 2.70 45.45
CA THR A 479 -5.49 4.13 45.25
C THR A 479 -4.05 4.38 44.79
N SER A 480 -3.07 3.70 45.40
CA SER A 480 -1.66 3.77 44.99
C SER A 480 -1.43 3.25 43.57
N ALA A 481 -2.08 2.15 43.18
CA ALA A 481 -1.96 1.57 41.84
C ALA A 481 -2.63 2.45 40.77
N ILE A 482 -3.82 3.00 41.03
CA ILE A 482 -4.49 3.95 40.13
C ILE A 482 -3.69 5.26 40.01
N ALA A 483 -3.16 5.81 41.10
CA ALA A 483 -2.34 7.02 41.07
C ALA A 483 -1.05 6.82 40.26
N THR A 484 -0.39 5.66 40.43
CA THR A 484 0.77 5.27 39.61
C THR A 484 0.41 5.23 38.13
N ALA A 485 -0.72 4.59 37.78
CA ALA A 485 -1.19 4.53 36.40
C ALA A 485 -1.49 5.92 35.82
N GLN A 486 -2.13 6.80 36.60
CA GLN A 486 -2.44 8.17 36.17
C GLN A 486 -1.18 9.03 35.99
N SER A 487 -0.12 8.84 36.79
CA SER A 487 1.17 9.50 36.58
C SER A 487 1.97 9.00 35.36
N LEU A 488 1.61 7.82 34.83
CA LEU A 488 2.17 7.25 33.60
C LEU A 488 1.31 7.58 32.36
N ASP A 489 0.02 7.88 32.55
CA ASP A 489 -0.93 8.26 31.49
C ASP A 489 -2.03 9.21 32.00
N ASP A 490 -1.81 10.52 31.79
CA ASP A 490 -2.75 11.62 32.08
C ASP A 490 -4.13 11.47 31.39
N SER A 491 -4.28 10.58 30.40
CA SER A 491 -5.60 10.32 29.81
C SER A 491 -6.54 9.59 30.78
N LEU A 492 -5.98 8.80 31.70
CA LEU A 492 -6.73 8.00 32.68
C LEU A 492 -7.40 8.84 33.77
N LEU A 493 -7.01 10.12 33.93
CA LEU A 493 -7.72 11.10 34.75
C LEU A 493 -9.11 11.46 34.21
N ARG A 494 -9.39 11.16 32.93
CA ARG A 494 -10.66 11.43 32.23
C ARG A 494 -11.37 10.14 31.79
N ARG A 495 -11.01 8.99 32.37
CA ARG A 495 -11.59 7.69 32.03
C ARG A 495 -12.73 7.34 32.99
N ASP A 496 -13.96 7.53 32.54
CA ASP A 496 -15.13 7.04 33.26
C ASP A 496 -15.15 5.51 33.34
N PRO A 497 -15.38 4.91 34.53
CA PRO A 497 -15.57 3.47 34.66
C PRO A 497 -16.93 3.04 34.05
N PRO A 498 -17.09 1.76 33.64
CA PRO A 498 -18.41 1.25 33.25
C PRO A 498 -19.37 1.23 34.45
N PRO A 499 -20.70 1.30 34.20
CA PRO A 499 -21.72 1.12 35.23
C PRO A 499 -21.57 -0.19 36.01
N GLU A 500 -21.91 -0.18 37.30
CA GLU A 500 -21.64 -1.32 38.21
C GLU A 500 -22.62 -2.49 38.05
N ASP A 501 -23.77 -2.23 37.46
CA ASP A 501 -24.75 -3.20 36.97
C ASP A 501 -24.26 -3.97 35.73
N ARG A 502 -23.36 -3.39 34.93
CA ARG A 502 -22.83 -4.00 33.69
C ARG A 502 -21.32 -3.77 33.54
N PRO A 503 -20.47 -4.34 34.42
CA PRO A 503 -19.02 -4.14 34.42
C PRO A 503 -18.36 -4.96 33.31
N LEU A 504 -18.52 -4.53 32.06
CA LEU A 504 -17.91 -5.17 30.89
C LEU A 504 -16.38 -5.13 30.97
N LEU A 505 -15.74 -6.29 30.82
CA LEU A 505 -14.29 -6.50 30.94
C LEU A 505 -13.46 -5.46 30.17
N ASN A 506 -13.86 -5.22 28.92
CA ASN A 506 -13.18 -4.37 27.95
C ASN A 506 -13.32 -2.85 28.27
N ARG A 507 -14.35 -2.45 29.02
CA ARG A 507 -14.52 -1.08 29.52
C ARG A 507 -13.93 -0.91 30.92
N LEU A 508 -13.95 -1.95 31.74
CA LEU A 508 -13.40 -1.95 33.09
C LEU A 508 -11.86 -1.86 33.10
N LEU A 509 -11.20 -2.57 32.19
CA LEU A 509 -9.75 -2.75 32.15
C LEU A 509 -9.10 -2.02 30.96
N LEU A 510 -7.78 -1.85 31.03
CA LEU A 510 -6.95 -1.44 29.90
C LEU A 510 -6.35 -2.66 29.20
N SER A 511 -6.39 -2.65 27.87
CA SER A 511 -5.73 -3.64 27.02
C SER A 511 -4.73 -2.91 26.12
N PRO A 512 -3.42 -2.93 26.43
CA PRO A 512 -2.42 -2.19 25.65
C PRO A 512 -2.30 -2.76 24.23
N SER A 513 -2.11 -1.89 23.23
CA SER A 513 -1.99 -2.25 21.81
C SER A 513 -0.58 -2.71 21.44
N VAL A 514 -0.46 -3.56 20.42
CA VAL A 514 0.86 -3.92 19.85
C VAL A 514 1.20 -2.93 18.71
N PRO A 515 2.30 -2.16 18.81
CA PRO A 515 2.68 -1.19 17.78
C PRO A 515 3.20 -1.91 16.53
N GLU A 516 2.98 -1.30 15.35
CA GLU A 516 3.30 -1.89 14.03
C GLU A 516 4.68 -2.55 13.97
N ARG A 517 5.72 -1.86 14.44
CA ARG A 517 7.11 -2.31 14.40
C ARG A 517 7.33 -3.69 15.06
N ASP A 518 6.55 -4.04 16.08
CA ASP A 518 6.74 -5.24 16.90
C ASP A 518 6.18 -6.51 16.21
N TRP A 519 5.34 -6.35 15.17
CA TRP A 519 4.85 -7.45 14.32
C TRP A 519 5.23 -7.29 12.83
N MET A 520 5.93 -6.22 12.45
CA MET A 520 6.23 -5.94 11.04
C MET A 520 7.14 -6.99 10.36
N ASP A 521 7.95 -7.72 11.15
CA ASP A 521 8.79 -8.85 10.69
C ASP A 521 7.99 -10.09 10.24
N LEU A 522 6.66 -10.06 10.41
CA LEU A 522 5.74 -11.03 9.80
C LEU A 522 5.41 -10.70 8.34
N ALA A 523 5.70 -9.48 7.86
CA ALA A 523 5.46 -9.05 6.47
C ALA A 523 6.68 -9.36 5.58
N ASP A 524 7.13 -10.61 5.61
CA ASP A 524 8.26 -11.08 4.81
C ASP A 524 7.86 -11.22 3.33
N GLY A 525 8.14 -10.18 2.54
CA GLY A 525 7.99 -10.19 1.09
C GLY A 525 9.20 -10.73 0.32
N THR A 526 10.11 -11.51 0.90
CA THR A 526 11.31 -12.00 0.21
C THR A 526 10.97 -12.83 -1.03
N GLN A 527 10.02 -13.76 -0.95
CA GLN A 527 9.64 -14.60 -2.08
C GLN A 527 8.96 -13.78 -3.19
N GLU A 528 8.05 -12.89 -2.81
CA GLU A 528 7.32 -12.00 -3.71
C GLU A 528 8.27 -11.03 -4.41
N GLY A 529 9.25 -10.49 -3.68
CA GLY A 529 10.33 -9.67 -4.24
C GLY A 529 11.16 -10.44 -5.27
N ALA A 530 11.57 -11.68 -4.97
CA ALA A 530 12.30 -12.52 -5.92
C ALA A 530 11.44 -12.92 -7.15
N ARG A 531 10.14 -13.15 -6.97
CA ARG A 531 9.19 -13.37 -8.07
C ARG A 531 9.11 -12.14 -8.97
N VAL A 532 8.94 -10.94 -8.40
CA VAL A 532 8.89 -9.67 -9.14
C VAL A 532 10.22 -9.39 -9.86
N GLU A 533 11.37 -9.53 -9.18
CA GLU A 533 12.69 -9.37 -9.80
C GLU A 533 12.84 -10.29 -11.02
N SER A 534 12.54 -11.59 -10.87
CA SER A 534 12.67 -12.55 -11.96
C SER A 534 11.67 -12.33 -13.10
N GLN A 535 10.48 -11.79 -12.83
CA GLN A 535 9.50 -11.41 -13.85
C GLN A 535 9.96 -10.18 -14.63
N VAL A 536 10.41 -9.12 -13.95
CA VAL A 536 10.91 -7.89 -14.58
C VAL A 536 12.21 -8.14 -15.36
N GLY A 537 13.12 -8.97 -14.82
CA GLY A 537 14.34 -9.39 -15.50
C GLY A 537 14.08 -10.20 -16.78
N ARG A 538 13.15 -11.17 -16.74
CA ARG A 538 12.71 -11.92 -17.94
C ARG A 538 11.95 -11.07 -18.95
N TRP A 539 11.38 -9.93 -18.56
CA TRP A 539 10.72 -9.00 -19.48
C TRP A 539 11.72 -8.02 -20.14
N LEU A 540 12.67 -7.49 -19.36
CA LEU A 540 13.68 -6.54 -19.84
C LEU A 540 14.81 -7.20 -20.64
N SER A 541 15.23 -8.41 -20.24
CA SER A 541 16.37 -9.11 -20.84
C SER A 541 16.30 -10.65 -20.64
N PRO A 542 15.36 -11.36 -21.29
CA PRO A 542 15.33 -12.83 -21.26
C PRO A 542 16.58 -13.48 -21.86
N ALA A 543 17.30 -12.80 -22.77
CA ALA A 543 18.55 -13.28 -23.35
C ALA A 543 19.81 -13.01 -22.49
N LEU A 544 19.67 -12.39 -21.31
CA LEU A 544 20.78 -12.22 -20.35
C LEU A 544 20.57 -13.13 -19.14
N PRO A 545 21.66 -13.56 -18.45
CA PRO A 545 21.57 -14.17 -17.14
C PRO A 545 20.72 -13.33 -16.19
N GLN A 546 19.95 -13.98 -15.32
CA GLN A 546 19.13 -13.28 -14.33
C GLN A 546 19.94 -13.02 -13.05
N GLY A 547 19.48 -12.11 -12.20
CA GLY A 547 20.20 -11.70 -10.98
C GLY A 547 21.49 -10.91 -11.26
N PRO A 548 22.42 -10.81 -10.27
CA PRO A 548 23.56 -9.89 -10.29
C PRO A 548 24.43 -9.91 -11.54
N VAL A 549 24.62 -11.09 -12.14
CA VAL A 549 25.41 -11.28 -13.37
C VAL A 549 24.79 -10.52 -14.55
N GLY A 550 23.45 -10.52 -14.68
CA GLY A 550 22.75 -9.81 -15.75
C GLY A 550 22.85 -8.29 -15.65
N TRP A 551 22.71 -7.76 -14.43
CA TRP A 551 22.84 -6.31 -14.18
C TRP A 551 24.29 -5.88 -14.42
N GLY A 552 25.26 -6.66 -13.92
CA GLY A 552 26.69 -6.44 -14.12
C GLY A 552 27.10 -6.49 -15.59
N LEU A 553 26.62 -7.47 -16.36
CA LEU A 553 26.84 -7.53 -17.81
C LEU A 553 26.21 -6.34 -18.54
N THR A 554 24.99 -5.94 -18.17
CA THR A 554 24.32 -4.75 -18.74
C THR A 554 25.16 -3.50 -18.50
N ALA A 555 25.67 -3.31 -17.28
CA ALA A 555 26.50 -2.17 -16.93
C ALA A 555 27.87 -2.20 -17.62
N ALA A 556 28.53 -3.36 -17.67
CA ALA A 556 29.80 -3.55 -18.36
C ALA A 556 29.68 -3.26 -19.85
N LEU A 557 28.63 -3.76 -20.53
CA LEU A 557 28.38 -3.50 -21.95
C LEU A 557 28.03 -2.03 -22.22
N ALA A 558 27.23 -1.38 -21.37
CA ALA A 558 26.91 0.04 -21.49
C ALA A 558 28.14 0.94 -21.30
N ALA A 559 28.98 0.65 -20.29
CA ALA A 559 30.23 1.36 -20.05
C ALA A 559 31.25 1.10 -21.17
N LEU A 560 31.40 -0.15 -21.63
CA LEU A 560 32.27 -0.51 -22.74
C LEU A 560 31.86 0.22 -24.03
N ALA A 561 30.57 0.29 -24.35
CA ALA A 561 30.10 1.06 -25.50
C ALA A 561 30.43 2.57 -25.38
N ALA A 562 30.25 3.16 -24.19
CA ALA A 562 30.63 4.56 -23.95
C ALA A 562 32.14 4.81 -24.09
N VAL A 563 32.98 3.91 -23.56
CA VAL A 563 34.44 3.98 -23.64
C VAL A 563 34.96 3.70 -25.05
N LEU A 564 34.43 2.70 -25.76
CA LEU A 564 34.74 2.48 -27.19
C LEU A 564 34.37 3.70 -28.04
N GLY A 565 33.33 4.44 -27.65
CA GLY A 565 33.00 5.74 -28.21
C GLY A 565 34.18 6.73 -28.20
N GLU A 566 35.04 6.73 -27.17
CA GLU A 566 36.23 7.58 -27.11
C GLU A 566 37.19 7.32 -28.29
N ALA A 567 37.29 6.07 -28.77
CA ALA A 567 38.18 5.71 -29.89
C ALA A 567 37.79 6.34 -31.25
N SER A 568 36.63 7.01 -31.34
CA SER A 568 36.19 7.77 -32.52
C SER A 568 37.23 8.75 -33.08
N TRP A 569 38.12 9.32 -32.24
CA TRP A 569 39.20 10.18 -32.75
C TRP A 569 40.33 9.41 -33.45
N ARG A 570 40.56 8.13 -33.11
CA ARG A 570 41.57 7.26 -33.75
C ARG A 570 41.06 6.65 -35.05
N VAL A 571 39.79 6.23 -35.07
CA VAL A 571 39.19 5.41 -36.16
C VAL A 571 38.81 6.24 -37.41
N ARG A 572 38.98 7.57 -37.37
CA ARG A 572 38.59 8.53 -38.43
C ARG A 572 37.12 8.37 -38.87
N THR A 573 36.23 8.26 -37.88
CA THR A 573 34.78 8.07 -38.07
C THR A 573 34.14 9.28 -38.76
N SER A 574 33.17 9.05 -39.64
CA SER A 574 32.42 10.11 -40.29
C SER A 574 31.66 10.98 -39.30
N ARG A 575 31.48 12.26 -39.68
CA ARG A 575 30.77 13.26 -38.87
C ARG A 575 29.68 13.94 -39.70
N GLY A 576 28.70 14.55 -39.05
CA GLY A 576 27.73 15.41 -39.73
C GLY A 576 28.32 16.79 -39.95
N CYS A 577 28.27 17.30 -41.20
CA CYS A 577 28.63 18.68 -41.49
C CYS A 577 27.68 19.65 -40.77
N GLU A 578 28.23 20.62 -40.03
CA GLU A 578 27.46 21.56 -39.20
C GLU A 578 26.46 22.44 -39.98
N ARG A 579 26.65 22.58 -41.30
CA ARG A 579 25.77 23.37 -42.17
C ARG A 579 24.71 22.53 -42.88
N CYS A 580 25.10 21.53 -43.67
CA CYS A 580 24.18 20.74 -44.51
C CYS A 580 23.87 19.33 -44.00
N GLY A 581 24.48 18.88 -42.90
CA GLY A 581 24.26 17.54 -42.32
C GLY A 581 24.73 16.36 -43.17
N LEU A 582 25.40 16.61 -44.30
CA LEU A 582 26.08 15.61 -45.12
C LEU A 582 27.21 14.93 -44.32
N ALA A 583 27.48 13.66 -44.61
CA ALA A 583 28.61 12.94 -44.02
C ALA A 583 29.95 13.56 -44.46
N VAL A 584 30.77 13.94 -43.49
CA VAL A 584 32.17 14.34 -43.63
C VAL A 584 33.01 13.08 -43.40
N CYS A 585 33.61 12.52 -44.44
CA CYS A 585 34.37 11.26 -44.35
C CYS A 585 35.64 11.29 -45.20
N GLN A 586 36.80 11.22 -44.53
CA GLN A 586 38.13 11.23 -45.19
C GLN A 586 38.40 10.02 -46.09
N ARG A 587 37.56 8.97 -46.00
CA ARG A 587 37.63 7.78 -46.88
C ARG A 587 37.01 8.04 -48.26
N CYS A 588 36.07 8.98 -48.35
CA CYS A 588 35.42 9.39 -49.60
C CYS A 588 36.08 10.63 -50.24
N ASP A 589 36.53 11.57 -49.41
CA ASP A 589 37.07 12.87 -49.82
C ASP A 589 38.39 13.10 -49.06
N LYS A 590 39.51 12.99 -49.78
CA LYS A 590 40.87 13.04 -49.22
C LYS A 590 41.34 14.46 -48.91
N ASP A 591 40.70 15.48 -49.49
CA ASP A 591 41.09 16.88 -49.34
C ASP A 591 40.58 17.50 -48.02
N LEU A 592 39.78 16.72 -47.28
CA LEU A 592 39.30 17.05 -45.95
C LEU A 592 40.37 16.84 -44.86
N GLY A 593 40.78 17.94 -44.23
CA GLY A 593 41.62 17.92 -43.03
C GLY A 593 40.99 17.11 -41.88
N VAL A 594 41.85 16.53 -41.03
CA VAL A 594 41.45 15.67 -39.92
C VAL A 594 40.55 16.43 -38.95
N GLY A 595 39.35 15.88 -38.68
CA GLY A 595 38.39 16.47 -37.75
C GLY A 595 37.58 17.66 -38.30
N SER A 596 37.67 17.95 -39.59
CA SER A 596 36.92 19.04 -40.27
C SER A 596 35.41 19.04 -39.96
N ALA A 597 34.89 20.23 -39.65
CA ALA A 597 33.47 20.46 -39.32
C ALA A 597 32.54 20.61 -40.54
N MET A 598 33.13 20.74 -41.73
CA MET A 598 32.43 20.97 -42.99
C MET A 598 32.82 19.92 -44.04
N CYS A 599 31.86 19.46 -44.85
CA CYS A 599 32.15 18.65 -46.03
C CYS A 599 32.79 19.51 -47.13
N GLY A 600 33.49 18.90 -48.10
CA GLY A 600 34.26 19.62 -49.13
C GLY A 600 33.44 20.71 -49.82
N GLN A 601 32.20 20.42 -50.23
CA GLN A 601 31.28 21.40 -50.83
C GLN A 601 31.06 22.65 -49.95
N CYS A 602 30.92 22.49 -48.63
CA CYS A 602 30.79 23.61 -47.71
C CYS A 602 32.13 24.35 -47.50
N VAL A 603 33.26 23.63 -47.48
CA VAL A 603 34.60 24.25 -47.42
C VAL A 603 34.84 25.15 -48.65
N HIS A 604 34.54 24.66 -49.86
CA HIS A 604 34.67 25.46 -51.09
C HIS A 604 33.73 26.67 -51.09
N VAL A 605 32.44 26.50 -50.73
CA VAL A 605 31.45 27.59 -50.75
C VAL A 605 31.70 28.67 -49.68
N TYR A 606 32.10 28.30 -48.46
CA TYR A 606 32.16 29.23 -47.34
C TYR A 606 33.58 29.64 -46.92
N ALA A 607 34.60 28.79 -47.10
CA ALA A 607 35.99 29.14 -46.82
C ALA A 607 36.72 29.64 -48.08
N ARG A 608 36.66 28.89 -49.20
CA ARG A 608 37.33 29.27 -50.47
C ARG A 608 36.45 30.14 -51.39
N LYS A 609 35.84 31.20 -50.81
CA LYS A 609 34.79 32.05 -51.41
C LYS A 609 35.09 32.60 -52.82
N SER A 610 36.35 32.80 -53.16
CA SER A 610 36.81 33.35 -54.45
C SER A 610 36.74 32.35 -55.61
N GLN A 611 36.76 31.04 -55.34
CA GLN A 611 36.90 29.99 -56.36
C GLN A 611 35.56 29.41 -56.86
N VAL A 612 34.42 29.91 -56.39
CA VAL A 612 33.10 29.32 -56.68
C VAL A 612 32.14 30.33 -57.32
N PRO A 613 31.52 30.02 -58.47
CA PRO A 613 30.45 30.83 -59.08
C PRO A 613 29.32 31.21 -58.11
N LYS A 614 28.73 32.40 -58.31
CA LYS A 614 27.67 32.95 -57.43
C LYS A 614 26.46 32.01 -57.33
N GLU A 615 26.05 31.42 -58.45
CA GLU A 615 24.91 30.49 -58.55
C GLU A 615 25.10 29.22 -57.70
N LEU A 616 26.28 28.58 -57.78
CA LEU A 616 26.59 27.38 -57.00
C LEU A 616 26.61 27.69 -55.49
N ARG A 617 27.08 28.88 -55.10
CA ARG A 617 27.00 29.35 -53.71
C ARG A 617 25.56 29.56 -53.26
N ALA A 618 24.72 30.21 -54.08
CA ALA A 618 23.29 30.40 -53.78
C ALA A 618 22.54 29.05 -53.68
N ARG A 619 22.80 28.12 -54.60
CA ARG A 619 22.22 26.76 -54.57
C ARG A 619 22.61 26.03 -53.28
N LYS A 620 23.89 26.03 -52.89
CA LYS A 620 24.35 25.39 -51.65
C LYS A 620 23.80 26.08 -50.39
N GLN A 621 23.67 27.40 -50.40
CA GLN A 621 23.03 28.15 -49.31
C GLN A 621 21.58 27.69 -49.10
N SER A 622 20.77 27.61 -50.17
CA SER A 622 19.37 27.14 -50.06
C SER A 622 19.24 25.68 -49.58
N GLU A 623 20.23 24.83 -49.81
CA GLU A 623 20.31 23.47 -49.26
C GLU A 623 20.61 23.50 -47.75
N VAL A 624 21.55 24.34 -47.31
CA VAL A 624 21.89 24.57 -45.89
C VAL A 624 20.67 25.14 -45.14
N ASP A 625 20.02 26.16 -45.67
CA ASP A 625 18.84 26.78 -45.07
C ASP A 625 17.69 25.77 -44.93
N ARG A 626 17.46 24.97 -45.98
CA ARG A 626 16.48 23.86 -45.94
C ARG A 626 16.84 22.83 -44.86
N HIS A 627 18.11 22.44 -44.74
CA HIS A 627 18.57 21.49 -43.73
C HIS A 627 18.45 22.03 -42.30
N GLN A 628 18.78 23.31 -42.08
CA GLN A 628 18.67 23.94 -40.77
C GLN A 628 17.20 24.17 -40.38
N ALA A 629 16.37 24.67 -41.28
CA ALA A 629 14.92 24.82 -41.05
C ALA A 629 14.21 23.46 -40.84
N TRP A 630 14.70 22.40 -41.46
CA TRP A 630 14.27 21.02 -41.19
C TRP A 630 14.69 20.55 -39.80
N THR A 631 15.96 20.69 -39.44
CA THR A 631 16.49 20.24 -38.14
C THR A 631 15.86 21.00 -36.98
N LYS A 632 15.58 22.30 -37.13
CA LYS A 632 14.79 23.08 -36.16
C LYS A 632 13.35 22.55 -36.04
N ARG A 633 12.67 22.26 -37.16
CA ARG A 633 11.31 21.66 -37.14
C ARG A 633 11.29 20.27 -36.50
N VAL A 634 12.21 19.37 -36.85
CA VAL A 634 12.26 18.00 -36.29
C VAL A 634 12.60 18.02 -34.80
N THR A 635 13.58 18.80 -34.36
CA THR A 635 13.88 18.91 -32.92
C THR A 635 12.74 19.55 -32.13
N TYR A 636 12.02 20.51 -32.72
CA TYR A 636 10.81 21.09 -32.11
C TYR A 636 9.66 20.06 -32.04
N ALA A 637 9.42 19.30 -33.10
CA ALA A 637 8.40 18.24 -33.15
C ALA A 637 8.68 17.12 -32.12
N LEU A 638 9.93 16.69 -31.99
CA LEU A 638 10.35 15.76 -30.93
C LEU A 638 10.09 16.35 -29.55
N GLY A 639 10.39 17.63 -29.33
CA GLY A 639 10.12 18.34 -28.08
C GLY A 639 8.63 18.48 -27.74
N SER A 640 7.74 18.53 -28.74
CA SER A 640 6.28 18.54 -28.54
C SER A 640 5.66 17.15 -28.38
N LEU A 641 6.34 16.07 -28.80
CA LEU A 641 5.88 14.70 -28.57
C LEU A 641 6.34 14.18 -27.20
N VAL A 642 7.60 14.44 -26.83
CA VAL A 642 8.18 14.07 -25.54
C VAL A 642 9.00 15.27 -25.05
N SER A 643 8.56 15.89 -23.95
CA SER A 643 9.29 17.01 -23.36
C SER A 643 10.73 16.59 -23.04
N GLY A 644 11.71 17.42 -23.39
CA GLY A 644 13.13 17.07 -23.26
C GLY A 644 13.76 16.36 -24.46
N ALA A 645 13.02 15.56 -25.24
CA ALA A 645 13.57 14.85 -26.40
C ALA A 645 14.17 15.79 -27.46
N GLY A 646 13.55 16.96 -27.67
CA GLY A 646 14.11 18.02 -28.52
C GLY A 646 15.48 18.54 -28.07
N HIS A 647 15.76 18.58 -26.76
CA HIS A 647 17.05 19.00 -26.20
C HIS A 647 18.13 17.92 -26.41
N VAL A 648 17.78 16.62 -26.29
CA VAL A 648 18.66 15.52 -26.70
C VAL A 648 18.95 15.60 -28.21
N GLY A 649 17.96 16.02 -29.00
CA GLY A 649 18.09 16.29 -30.44
C GLY A 649 19.06 17.43 -30.78
N THR A 650 19.11 18.51 -29.99
CA THR A 650 20.06 19.62 -30.21
C THR A 650 21.46 19.37 -29.61
N GLY A 651 21.63 18.37 -28.73
CA GLY A 651 22.91 18.05 -28.10
C GLY A 651 23.07 18.52 -26.65
N LEU A 652 21.95 18.72 -25.94
CA LEU A 652 21.89 19.03 -24.51
C LEU A 652 21.36 17.81 -23.72
N PRO A 653 22.08 16.66 -23.68
CA PRO A 653 21.55 15.38 -23.22
C PRO A 653 21.13 15.38 -21.75
N VAL A 654 21.89 16.04 -20.85
CA VAL A 654 21.57 16.07 -19.41
C VAL A 654 20.26 16.80 -19.15
N ARG A 655 20.12 18.03 -19.67
CA ARG A 655 18.86 18.80 -19.58
C ARG A 655 17.70 18.03 -20.24
N GLY A 656 17.94 17.43 -21.42
CA GLY A 656 16.95 16.64 -22.13
C GLY A 656 16.46 15.40 -21.38
N ALA A 657 17.36 14.65 -20.74
CA ALA A 657 17.02 13.46 -19.96
C ALA A 657 16.26 13.82 -18.67
N LEU A 658 16.66 14.88 -17.96
CA LEU A 658 15.94 15.36 -16.77
C LEU A 658 14.50 15.79 -17.11
N TYR A 659 14.34 16.53 -18.20
CA TYR A 659 13.01 16.93 -18.69
C TYR A 659 12.17 15.74 -19.17
N ALA A 660 12.79 14.76 -19.85
CA ALA A 660 12.12 13.53 -20.27
C ALA A 660 11.72 12.65 -19.08
N PHE A 661 12.49 12.64 -17.99
CA PHE A 661 12.14 11.93 -16.76
C PHE A 661 10.92 12.54 -16.06
N VAL A 662 10.91 13.86 -15.82
CA VAL A 662 9.77 14.55 -15.19
C VAL A 662 8.49 14.40 -16.04
N PHE A 663 8.62 14.49 -17.36
CA PHE A 663 7.52 14.24 -18.29
C PHE A 663 7.04 12.78 -18.25
N SER A 664 7.95 11.81 -18.29
CA SER A 664 7.61 10.38 -18.24
C SER A 664 6.98 9.99 -16.90
N PHE A 665 7.39 10.62 -15.80
CA PHE A 665 6.77 10.44 -14.48
C PHE A 665 5.35 11.01 -14.44
N ALA A 666 5.13 12.22 -14.96
CA ALA A 666 3.79 12.80 -15.07
C ALA A 666 2.88 11.95 -15.97
N VAL A 667 3.35 11.50 -17.14
CA VAL A 667 2.60 10.60 -18.03
C VAL A 667 2.32 9.25 -17.37
N ALA A 668 3.30 8.66 -16.67
CA ALA A 668 3.10 7.42 -15.92
C ALA A 668 2.04 7.59 -14.83
N ALA A 669 1.99 8.73 -14.13
CA ALA A 669 0.99 9.02 -13.10
C ALA A 669 -0.43 9.15 -13.67
N LEU A 670 -0.56 9.67 -14.90
CA LEU A 670 -1.84 9.72 -15.63
C LEU A 670 -2.27 8.32 -16.13
N VAL A 671 -1.33 7.51 -16.61
CA VAL A 671 -1.61 6.15 -17.13
C VAL A 671 -1.92 5.16 -16.00
N LEU A 672 -1.11 5.14 -14.95
CA LEU A 672 -1.20 4.24 -13.79
C LEU A 672 -2.01 4.85 -12.64
N HIS A 673 -2.95 5.75 -12.93
CA HIS A 673 -3.76 6.46 -11.92
C HIS A 673 -4.54 5.54 -10.97
N ARG A 674 -4.86 4.31 -11.40
CA ARG A 674 -5.55 3.28 -10.59
C ARG A 674 -4.62 2.50 -9.64
N GLY A 675 -3.34 2.85 -9.63
CA GLY A 675 -2.29 2.08 -8.96
C GLY A 675 -1.96 0.76 -9.65
N LEU A 676 -0.92 0.10 -9.13
CA LEU A 676 -0.65 -1.32 -9.37
C LEU A 676 -1.18 -2.18 -8.22
N VAL A 677 -1.08 -1.67 -6.98
CA VAL A 677 -1.58 -2.38 -5.78
C VAL A 677 -2.87 -1.71 -5.32
N ARG A 678 -3.98 -2.45 -5.38
CA ARG A 678 -5.28 -1.94 -4.93
C ARG A 678 -5.33 -1.82 -3.41
N THR A 679 -5.75 -0.67 -2.90
CA THR A 679 -6.20 -0.55 -1.51
C THR A 679 -7.55 -1.27 -1.31
N PRO A 680 -7.86 -1.81 -0.10
CA PRO A 680 -9.05 -2.64 0.10
C PRO A 680 -10.38 -1.88 -0.05
N TYR A 681 -10.40 -0.60 0.35
CA TYR A 681 -11.63 0.20 0.43
C TYR A 681 -11.63 1.46 -0.47
N GLY A 682 -10.70 1.52 -1.42
CA GLY A 682 -10.62 2.58 -2.42
C GLY A 682 -9.55 3.63 -2.11
N ASP A 683 -8.91 4.08 -3.18
CA ASP A 683 -7.79 5.01 -3.13
C ASP A 683 -8.19 6.45 -2.76
N ALA A 684 -7.18 7.27 -2.47
CA ALA A 684 -7.33 8.72 -2.45
C ALA A 684 -7.97 9.24 -3.77
N PRO A 685 -8.90 10.22 -3.71
CA PRO A 685 -9.65 10.70 -4.87
C PRO A 685 -8.81 11.01 -6.10
N LEU A 686 -9.33 10.64 -7.27
CA LEU A 686 -8.60 10.66 -8.54
C LEU A 686 -8.00 12.04 -8.89
N TYR A 687 -8.66 13.14 -8.51
CA TYR A 687 -8.14 14.50 -8.73
C TYR A 687 -6.85 14.78 -7.95
N LEU A 688 -6.65 14.18 -6.78
CA LEU A 688 -5.39 14.31 -6.01
C LEU A 688 -4.20 13.64 -6.71
N LYS A 689 -4.45 12.61 -7.54
CA LYS A 689 -3.43 11.99 -8.40
C LYS A 689 -3.25 12.76 -9.71
N LEU A 690 -4.35 13.07 -10.41
CA LEU A 690 -4.32 13.64 -11.77
C LEU A 690 -3.98 15.13 -11.83
N VAL A 691 -4.47 15.97 -10.90
CA VAL A 691 -4.27 17.43 -10.98
C VAL A 691 -2.80 17.82 -10.80
N PRO A 692 -2.05 17.30 -9.81
CA PRO A 692 -0.61 17.56 -9.70
C PRO A 692 0.16 17.06 -10.93
N ALA A 693 -0.16 15.87 -11.45
CA ALA A 693 0.47 15.33 -12.65
C ALA A 693 0.21 16.22 -13.89
N GLY A 694 -1.02 16.70 -14.09
CA GLY A 694 -1.39 17.61 -15.16
C GLY A 694 -0.72 18.99 -15.05
N ILE A 695 -0.61 19.53 -13.83
CA ILE A 695 0.12 20.78 -13.55
C ILE A 695 1.60 20.64 -13.90
N VAL A 696 2.25 19.56 -13.43
CA VAL A 696 3.65 19.26 -13.76
C VAL A 696 3.85 19.08 -15.26
N LEU A 697 2.94 18.37 -15.94
CA LEU A 697 2.98 18.17 -17.39
C LEU A 697 2.88 19.51 -18.14
N PHE A 698 1.94 20.39 -17.74
CA PHE A 698 1.76 21.70 -18.35
C PHE A 698 2.98 22.60 -18.20
N PHE A 699 3.52 22.73 -16.97
CA PHE A 699 4.70 23.57 -16.73
C PHE A 699 5.96 23.00 -17.38
N ILE A 700 6.20 21.69 -17.35
CA ILE A 700 7.39 21.10 -18.00
C ILE A 700 7.32 21.24 -19.52
N TYR A 701 6.13 21.14 -20.12
CA TYR A 701 5.91 21.33 -21.55
C TYR A 701 6.18 22.79 -21.97
N LEU A 702 5.65 23.77 -21.23
CA LEU A 702 5.91 25.20 -21.49
C LEU A 702 7.39 25.56 -21.32
N LEU A 703 8.02 25.11 -20.23
CA LEU A 703 9.44 25.38 -19.96
C LEU A 703 10.34 24.77 -21.03
N THR A 704 10.09 23.53 -21.45
CA THR A 704 10.91 22.87 -22.47
C THR A 704 10.74 23.46 -23.85
N LEU A 705 9.52 23.77 -24.30
CA LEU A 705 9.32 24.42 -25.60
C LEU A 705 9.86 25.86 -25.61
N ARG A 706 9.81 26.60 -24.50
CA ARG A 706 10.42 27.94 -24.37
C ARG A 706 11.95 27.86 -24.41
N GLY A 707 12.55 26.94 -23.64
CA GLY A 707 14.01 26.71 -23.65
C GLY A 707 14.54 26.31 -25.02
N LEU A 708 13.84 25.38 -25.69
CA LEU A 708 14.20 24.93 -27.04
C LEU A 708 14.09 26.05 -28.08
N ARG A 709 13.04 26.89 -28.03
CA ARG A 709 12.91 28.07 -28.91
C ARG A 709 14.05 29.08 -28.70
N ARG A 710 14.43 29.37 -27.44
CA ARG A 710 15.57 30.25 -27.12
C ARG A 710 16.87 29.71 -27.69
N HIS A 711 17.16 28.44 -27.45
CA HIS A 711 18.36 27.78 -27.96
C HIS A 711 18.41 27.74 -29.50
N GLN A 712 17.28 27.50 -30.18
CA GLN A 712 17.19 27.58 -31.65
C GLN A 712 17.37 29.00 -32.24
N ARG A 713 17.36 30.04 -31.40
CA ARG A 713 17.65 31.44 -31.76
C ARG A 713 19.04 31.93 -31.31
N GLY A 714 19.73 31.20 -30.44
CA GLY A 714 20.97 31.66 -29.80
C GLY A 714 20.77 32.50 -28.53
N GLU A 715 19.58 32.47 -27.92
CA GLU A 715 19.22 33.21 -26.69
C GLU A 715 19.46 32.38 -25.38
N ALA A 716 20.36 31.37 -25.37
CA ALA A 716 20.37 30.32 -24.33
C ALA A 716 21.73 29.70 -24.02
#